data_AF-A0A7J7KTC9-F1
#
_entry.id   AF-A0A7J7KTC9-F1
#
_cell.length_a   1.000
_cell.length_b   1.000
_cell.length_c   1.000
_cell.angle_alpha   90.00
_cell.angle_beta   90.00
_cell.angle_gamma   90.00
#
_symmetry.space_group_name_H-M   'P 1'
#
loop_
_entity.id
_entity.type
_entity.pdbx_description
1 polymer ?
#
loop_
_entity_poly.entity_id
_entity_poly.type
_entity_poly.pdbx_seq_one_letter_code
_entity_poly.pdbx_strand_id
1 'polypeptide(L)'
;MLCCICPFIAVCMIAKLVAIDAVTGSAIEELQRKILSTEILGTGPSSITRPYLQSAAQITQLDEAEKLHSQLMELAERRQLLMLQCIQSLLKYGTRVSMFQAHIYSNNHVMEDCMQAISHIQQEFSVTSCASVAKAFSHRSRKFSNSSLSAKVSASERTLHAALEADVTRLNKIVEKSELDLTDISELLGTLEMRLEAISRYQSLHGSEGHRTLLFIVLPKLAELTKKYLVMENTASRSEQRLHSLTSRDGDWFLDELAWVNDNLLEYIRMTTHHPPQSDTPDDSGSDDGQQMMCSPVLCNIVAGVKEVYASLQDLVLNFQQIILPDVLTSLVKEDAEVLRVVDSLDKEILKGHDLDTLGSKLENMLRNIIFGTKVIDSKTFDEVRELRGAFSRLCLPADTCSPMTKGAMVTKAFSGLFDRVFEEYSAVMLNLDKLQIPKSWRKVDVIREAGALQLTQFNDKTKNILADLFFIKQLAAMAQFFSIAKRYASIFIVVEPIAVESYDALSKPIKSFVADFVRKQILGVASQSAGYFVCEHLSDIGLDVEKEIALKDFGATSRVSIDDLCKKGLDKRTQTGTQLSQANTLISNFETAWKRQDVAKRLIRSRGLMEALISQQTKYLTCYQWLHEDLLPAASTQGDVNQPTRKELLTQLRSSLSVMVQSNSSYIELSEKVSAAEGQITQRLKWNAGANPKLASVLTRFEAAQAARSSLLQTQTNFMKELSTYSHSVLHLETMRSNSQDAVNLESKCNQLISRCLDVCKNLEGDSQINEQQRLMMSLMSKGDRQKTGNAFLGRAHDSVQSHSSSLMSKIKGLKRSVGVIQEKYQSHVSTMQFVTLNAHHKLISEVRAVLKTLAKEEMDDGGNLGCWVQQYLKDYKVFSEQLAKVIKLASNESLKDQLSANIETLLAEVQQDVESIFTRLIDIAKPLAVTTANNEKDKTDKPTTDDLAAGQELDISTSTSASANKDVQNHAEKIPRDPKTGKVVQERNSYAVSVWRRVKMKLDGRELDPSKKMSVTDQVSYIINEASDIKNLAQMYEGWTSWV
;
A
#
# COMPACT_ATOMS: atom_id res chain seq x y z
N MET A 1 -6.32 -26.17 25.34
CA MET A 1 -7.69 -25.64 25.16
C MET A 1 -7.81 -24.85 23.86
N LEU A 2 -7.12 -23.72 23.69
CA LEU A 2 -7.12 -22.91 22.44
C LEU A 2 -6.90 -23.75 21.16
N CYS A 3 -5.96 -24.70 21.18
CA CYS A 3 -5.67 -25.60 20.06
C CYS A 3 -6.88 -26.44 19.57
N CYS A 4 -7.90 -26.65 20.40
CA CYS A 4 -9.12 -27.39 20.05
C CYS A 4 -10.16 -26.52 19.31
N ILE A 5 -9.97 -25.20 19.28
CA ILE A 5 -10.88 -24.21 18.69
C ILE A 5 -10.33 -23.70 17.36
N CYS A 6 -9.00 -23.74 17.19
CA CYS A 6 -8.30 -23.55 15.92
C CYS A 6 -8.93 -24.26 14.71
N PRO A 7 -9.40 -25.53 14.77
CA PRO A 7 -9.94 -26.21 13.59
C PRO A 7 -11.24 -25.58 13.06
N PHE A 8 -12.15 -25.19 13.96
CA PHE A 8 -13.40 -24.51 13.57
C PHE A 8 -13.09 -23.14 12.95
N ILE A 9 -12.20 -22.38 13.58
CA ILE A 9 -11.72 -21.09 13.07
C ILE A 9 -11.03 -21.24 11.71
N ALA A 10 -10.21 -22.28 11.53
CA ALA A 10 -9.52 -22.55 10.26
C ALA A 10 -10.50 -22.93 9.14
N VAL A 11 -11.50 -23.78 9.40
CA VAL A 11 -12.56 -24.09 8.42
C VAL A 11 -13.34 -22.83 8.05
N CYS A 12 -13.70 -22.01 9.03
CA CYS A 12 -14.36 -20.72 8.80
C CYS A 12 -13.48 -19.71 8.03
N MET A 13 -12.16 -19.68 8.30
CA MET A 13 -11.20 -18.83 7.58
C MET A 13 -10.99 -19.30 6.13
N ILE A 14 -10.89 -20.61 5.89
CA ILE A 14 -10.82 -21.20 4.55
C ILE A 14 -12.12 -20.91 3.79
N ALA A 15 -13.29 -21.07 4.43
CA ALA A 15 -14.57 -20.70 3.83
C ALA A 15 -14.66 -19.20 3.52
N LYS A 16 -14.10 -18.31 4.37
CA LYS A 16 -13.98 -16.87 4.10
C LYS A 16 -13.08 -16.58 2.91
N LEU A 17 -11.90 -17.20 2.82
CA LEU A 17 -10.96 -17.01 1.72
C LEU A 17 -11.55 -17.49 0.40
N VAL A 18 -12.06 -18.73 0.35
CA VAL A 18 -12.71 -19.30 -0.84
C VAL A 18 -13.96 -18.52 -1.23
N ALA A 19 -14.75 -18.01 -0.27
CA ALA A 19 -15.86 -17.11 -0.57
C ALA A 19 -15.37 -15.80 -1.19
N ILE A 20 -14.35 -15.15 -0.63
CA ILE A 20 -13.86 -13.86 -1.11
C ILE A 20 -13.21 -13.99 -2.49
N ASP A 21 -12.31 -14.97 -2.70
CA ASP A 21 -11.66 -15.18 -4.00
C ASP A 21 -12.68 -15.47 -5.11
N ALA A 22 -13.72 -16.25 -4.82
CA ALA A 22 -14.81 -16.50 -5.77
C ALA A 22 -15.67 -15.26 -6.06
N VAL A 23 -15.79 -14.36 -5.08
CA VAL A 23 -16.66 -13.16 -5.11
C VAL A 23 -15.95 -11.93 -5.69
N THR A 24 -14.62 -11.85 -5.62
CA THR A 24 -13.84 -10.72 -6.13
C THR A 24 -12.88 -11.07 -7.27
N GLY A 25 -12.69 -12.36 -7.58
CA GLY A 25 -11.86 -12.84 -8.69
C GLY A 25 -12.64 -13.19 -9.96
N SER A 26 -11.95 -13.24 -11.10
CA SER A 26 -12.52 -13.61 -12.41
C SER A 26 -12.91 -15.10 -12.53
N ALA A 27 -12.80 -15.88 -11.45
CA ALA A 27 -13.06 -17.31 -11.44
C ALA A 27 -14.52 -17.65 -11.83
N ILE A 28 -15.51 -16.90 -11.34
CA ILE A 28 -16.92 -17.12 -11.68
C ILE A 28 -17.23 -16.70 -13.12
N GLU A 29 -16.60 -15.64 -13.63
CA GLU A 29 -16.71 -15.24 -15.04
C GLU A 29 -16.05 -16.26 -15.98
N GLU A 30 -14.96 -16.89 -15.54
CA GLU A 30 -14.33 -17.99 -16.26
C GLU A 30 -15.17 -19.26 -16.24
N LEU A 31 -15.75 -19.60 -15.08
CA LEU A 31 -16.70 -20.71 -14.95
C LEU A 31 -17.94 -20.49 -15.82
N GLN A 32 -18.46 -19.25 -15.90
CA GLN A 32 -19.53 -18.87 -16.81
C GLN A 32 -19.12 -19.09 -18.28
N ARG A 33 -17.95 -18.58 -18.70
CA ARG A 33 -17.43 -18.79 -20.05
C ARG A 33 -17.27 -20.27 -20.38
N LYS A 34 -16.70 -21.07 -19.47
CA LYS A 34 -16.54 -22.53 -19.60
C LYS A 34 -17.90 -23.24 -19.75
N ILE A 35 -18.90 -22.89 -18.94
CA ILE A 35 -20.24 -23.49 -19.00
C ILE A 35 -20.97 -23.13 -20.30
N LEU A 36 -20.73 -21.92 -20.86
CA LEU A 36 -21.32 -21.50 -22.13
C LEU A 36 -20.57 -22.05 -23.36
N SER A 37 -19.27 -22.33 -23.26
CA SER A 37 -18.45 -22.88 -24.35
C SER A 37 -18.45 -24.41 -24.43
N THR A 38 -18.99 -25.09 -23.42
CA THR A 38 -18.99 -26.56 -23.34
C THR A 38 -20.31 -27.10 -23.86
N GLU A 39 -20.27 -28.07 -24.79
CA GLU A 39 -21.46 -28.78 -25.25
C GLU A 39 -22.21 -29.47 -24.08
N ILE A 40 -23.49 -29.80 -24.29
CA ILE A 40 -24.32 -30.38 -23.24
C ILE A 40 -24.11 -31.89 -23.12
N LEU A 41 -24.32 -32.64 -24.22
CA LEU A 41 -24.30 -34.12 -24.22
C LEU A 41 -23.72 -34.77 -25.51
N GLY A 42 -23.25 -33.97 -26.47
CA GLY A 42 -22.76 -34.45 -27.77
C GLY A 42 -23.86 -35.05 -28.67
N THR A 43 -23.46 -35.87 -29.66
CA THR A 43 -24.40 -36.51 -30.60
C THR A 43 -25.18 -37.67 -29.97
N GLY A 44 -26.45 -37.85 -30.34
CA GLY A 44 -27.31 -38.94 -29.84
C GLY A 44 -26.94 -40.32 -30.40
N PRO A 45 -27.16 -41.42 -29.64
CA PRO A 45 -26.76 -42.78 -30.03
C PRO A 45 -27.38 -43.25 -31.36
N SER A 46 -28.58 -42.79 -31.71
CA SER A 46 -29.20 -43.15 -32.99
C SER A 46 -28.49 -42.56 -34.21
N SER A 47 -27.91 -41.37 -34.09
CA SER A 47 -27.31 -40.63 -35.22
C SER A 47 -26.16 -41.39 -35.89
N ILE A 48 -25.45 -42.21 -35.13
CA ILE A 48 -24.30 -43.02 -35.59
C ILE A 48 -24.74 -44.41 -36.06
N THR A 49 -25.82 -44.97 -35.49
CA THR A 49 -26.10 -46.42 -35.54
C THR A 49 -27.42 -46.79 -36.24
N ARG A 50 -28.42 -45.90 -36.28
CA ARG A 50 -29.75 -46.17 -36.87
C ARG A 50 -29.69 -46.68 -38.32
N PRO A 51 -28.83 -46.16 -39.23
CA PRO A 51 -28.70 -46.70 -40.60
C PRO A 51 -28.20 -48.14 -40.70
N TYR A 52 -27.58 -48.66 -39.63
CA TYR A 52 -26.94 -49.97 -39.60
C TYR A 52 -27.68 -51.00 -38.74
N LEU A 53 -28.49 -50.55 -37.76
CA LEU A 53 -29.29 -51.42 -36.90
C LEU A 53 -30.73 -51.63 -37.40
N GLN A 54 -31.21 -50.80 -38.34
CA GLN A 54 -32.53 -50.98 -38.98
C GLN A 54 -32.70 -52.35 -39.68
N SER A 55 -31.62 -52.95 -40.17
CA SER A 55 -31.63 -54.28 -40.81
C SER A 55 -31.65 -55.46 -39.82
N ALA A 56 -31.47 -55.21 -38.52
CA ALA A 56 -31.25 -56.24 -37.50
C ALA A 56 -32.48 -56.55 -36.62
N ALA A 57 -33.67 -56.01 -36.96
CA ALA A 57 -34.93 -56.18 -36.22
C ALA A 57 -34.91 -55.77 -34.73
N GLN A 58 -33.90 -55.02 -34.29
CA GLN A 58 -33.66 -54.65 -32.87
C GLN A 58 -33.66 -53.13 -32.65
N ILE A 59 -34.43 -52.41 -33.46
CA ILE A 59 -34.60 -50.94 -33.40
C ILE A 59 -35.08 -50.49 -32.00
N THR A 60 -35.87 -51.31 -31.30
CA THR A 60 -36.41 -51.03 -29.97
C THR A 60 -35.35 -50.68 -28.93
N GLN A 61 -34.20 -51.36 -28.91
CA GLN A 61 -33.11 -51.06 -27.97
C GLN A 61 -32.43 -49.72 -28.28
N LEU A 62 -32.41 -49.33 -29.56
CA LEU A 62 -31.84 -48.05 -29.98
C LEU A 62 -32.80 -46.89 -29.67
N ASP A 63 -34.10 -47.07 -29.89
CA ASP A 63 -35.11 -46.06 -29.58
C ASP A 63 -35.31 -45.91 -28.06
N GLU A 64 -35.10 -46.95 -27.26
CA GLU A 64 -35.03 -46.87 -25.79
C GLU A 64 -33.80 -46.06 -25.34
N ALA A 65 -32.62 -46.34 -25.89
CA ALA A 65 -31.40 -45.58 -25.60
C ALA A 65 -31.52 -44.10 -26.04
N GLU A 66 -32.11 -43.84 -27.21
CA GLU A 66 -32.36 -42.49 -27.71
C GLU A 66 -33.36 -41.74 -26.80
N LYS A 67 -34.42 -42.41 -26.34
CA LYS A 67 -35.40 -41.83 -25.40
C LYS A 67 -34.75 -41.46 -24.06
N LEU A 68 -33.90 -42.33 -23.51
CA LEU A 68 -33.13 -42.05 -22.30
C LEU A 68 -32.12 -40.90 -22.52
N HIS A 69 -31.49 -40.83 -23.69
CA HIS A 69 -30.61 -39.73 -24.10
C HIS A 69 -31.37 -38.40 -24.20
N SER A 70 -32.57 -38.35 -24.80
CA SER A 70 -33.41 -37.15 -24.85
C SER A 70 -33.84 -36.68 -23.45
N GLN A 71 -34.22 -37.60 -22.56
CA GLN A 71 -34.53 -37.26 -21.17
C GLN A 71 -33.30 -36.71 -20.42
N LEU A 72 -32.10 -37.19 -20.75
CA LEU A 72 -30.85 -36.70 -20.17
C LEU A 72 -30.43 -35.33 -20.74
N MET A 73 -30.72 -35.06 -22.03
CA MET A 73 -30.62 -33.73 -22.65
C MET A 73 -31.50 -32.70 -21.91
N GLU A 74 -32.80 -32.95 -21.78
CA GLU A 74 -33.75 -32.06 -21.09
C GLU A 74 -33.30 -31.73 -19.65
N LEU A 75 -32.83 -32.75 -18.93
CA LEU A 75 -32.36 -32.59 -17.54
C LEU A 75 -31.01 -31.86 -17.47
N ALA A 76 -30.12 -32.05 -18.45
CA ALA A 76 -28.85 -31.35 -18.56
C ALA A 76 -29.04 -29.87 -18.94
N GLU A 77 -29.92 -29.54 -19.89
CA GLU A 77 -30.30 -28.16 -20.23
C GLU A 77 -30.89 -27.41 -19.03
N ARG A 78 -31.85 -28.04 -18.34
CA ARG A 78 -32.45 -27.50 -17.11
C ARG A 78 -31.40 -27.25 -16.01
N ARG A 79 -30.42 -28.16 -15.89
CA ARG A 79 -29.29 -28.04 -14.96
C ARG A 79 -28.34 -26.91 -15.36
N GLN A 80 -28.03 -26.73 -16.65
CA GLN A 80 -27.20 -25.62 -17.14
C GLN A 80 -27.88 -24.27 -16.86
N LEU A 81 -29.20 -24.16 -17.06
CA LEU A 81 -29.98 -22.97 -16.70
C LEU A 81 -29.91 -22.66 -15.19
N LEU A 82 -30.05 -23.67 -14.33
CA LEU A 82 -29.92 -23.50 -12.87
C LEU A 82 -28.50 -23.07 -12.46
N MET A 83 -27.46 -23.61 -13.11
CA MET A 83 -26.08 -23.16 -12.89
C MET A 83 -25.90 -21.68 -13.29
N LEU A 84 -26.43 -21.27 -14.44
CA LEU A 84 -26.37 -19.88 -14.90
C LEU A 84 -27.14 -18.92 -13.96
N GLN A 85 -28.26 -19.33 -13.38
CA GLN A 85 -28.98 -18.54 -12.36
C GLN A 85 -28.16 -18.37 -11.06
N CYS A 86 -27.50 -19.43 -10.59
CA CYS A 86 -26.61 -19.34 -9.43
C CYS A 86 -25.41 -18.43 -9.72
N ILE A 87 -24.80 -18.56 -10.91
CA ILE A 87 -23.71 -17.70 -11.38
C ILE A 87 -24.13 -16.23 -11.46
N GLN A 88 -25.28 -15.91 -12.06
CA GLN A 88 -25.80 -14.54 -12.09
C GLN A 88 -26.02 -13.97 -10.69
N SER A 89 -26.47 -14.79 -9.74
CA SER A 89 -26.67 -14.39 -8.34
C SER A 89 -25.32 -14.12 -7.65
N LEU A 90 -24.31 -14.98 -7.88
CA LEU A 90 -22.95 -14.80 -7.35
C LEU A 90 -22.22 -13.60 -7.99
N LEU A 91 -22.38 -13.35 -9.29
CA LEU A 91 -21.80 -12.18 -9.97
C LEU A 91 -22.44 -10.86 -9.48
N LYS A 92 -23.76 -10.84 -9.27
CA LYS A 92 -24.45 -9.70 -8.62
C LYS A 92 -23.90 -9.47 -7.20
N TYR A 93 -23.75 -10.53 -6.42
CA TYR A 93 -23.17 -10.47 -5.07
C TYR A 93 -21.71 -9.96 -5.10
N GLY A 94 -20.87 -10.50 -6.00
CA GLY A 94 -19.49 -10.07 -6.22
C GLY A 94 -19.36 -8.61 -6.63
N THR A 95 -20.23 -8.13 -7.52
CA THR A 95 -20.27 -6.73 -7.94
C THR A 95 -20.61 -5.78 -6.79
N ARG A 96 -21.41 -6.22 -5.79
CA ARG A 96 -21.71 -5.44 -4.58
C ARG A 96 -20.61 -5.52 -3.54
N VAL A 97 -20.05 -6.70 -3.25
CA VAL A 97 -19.00 -6.87 -2.22
C VAL A 97 -17.67 -6.27 -2.66
N SER A 98 -17.29 -6.41 -3.93
CA SER A 98 -16.05 -5.84 -4.49
C SER A 98 -16.00 -4.31 -4.53
N MET A 99 -17.10 -3.61 -4.20
CA MET A 99 -17.11 -2.15 -4.02
C MET A 99 -16.48 -1.70 -2.70
N PHE A 100 -16.30 -2.59 -1.73
CA PHE A 100 -15.69 -2.31 -0.43
C PHE A 100 -14.30 -2.94 -0.30
N GLN A 101 -13.51 -2.48 0.66
CA GLN A 101 -12.42 -3.32 1.17
C GLN A 101 -12.98 -4.56 1.90
N ALA A 102 -12.27 -5.69 1.74
CA ALA A 102 -12.55 -6.92 2.48
C ALA A 102 -12.57 -6.71 4.01
N HIS A 103 -11.76 -5.78 4.52
CA HIS A 103 -11.73 -5.46 5.95
C HIS A 103 -13.02 -4.77 6.42
N ILE A 104 -13.48 -3.71 5.71
CA ILE A 104 -14.73 -2.97 5.98
C ILE A 104 -15.91 -3.93 5.96
N TYR A 105 -16.01 -4.77 4.93
CA TYR A 105 -17.06 -5.78 4.82
C TYR A 105 -17.00 -6.79 5.98
N SER A 106 -15.81 -7.32 6.30
CA SER A 106 -15.64 -8.31 7.38
C SER A 106 -15.90 -7.78 8.80
N ASN A 107 -15.82 -6.45 9.03
CA ASN A 107 -16.11 -5.82 10.33
C ASN A 107 -17.58 -5.98 10.81
N ASN A 108 -18.47 -6.54 9.98
CA ASN A 108 -19.85 -6.88 10.32
C ASN A 108 -20.08 -8.39 10.62
N HIS A 109 -19.03 -9.23 10.57
CA HIS A 109 -19.13 -10.67 10.81
C HIS A 109 -18.53 -11.03 12.17
N VAL A 110 -19.33 -11.65 13.05
CA VAL A 110 -18.92 -12.08 14.41
C VAL A 110 -17.68 -12.98 14.38
N MET A 111 -17.57 -13.78 13.33
CA MET A 111 -16.43 -14.65 13.05
C MET A 111 -15.09 -13.89 13.00
N GLU A 112 -15.07 -12.70 12.40
CA GLU A 112 -13.86 -11.85 12.32
C GLU A 112 -13.50 -11.29 13.69
N ASP A 113 -14.48 -10.72 14.39
CA ASP A 113 -14.34 -10.17 15.74
C ASP A 113 -13.77 -11.22 16.72
N CYS A 114 -14.25 -12.48 16.60
CA CYS A 114 -13.74 -13.61 17.38
C CYS A 114 -12.31 -14.01 17.00
N MET A 115 -11.95 -14.00 15.71
CA MET A 115 -10.57 -14.26 15.29
C MET A 115 -9.61 -13.20 15.83
N GLN A 116 -9.99 -11.92 15.75
CA GLN A 116 -9.19 -10.81 16.27
C GLN A 116 -9.02 -10.91 17.80
N ALA A 117 -10.11 -11.17 18.54
CA ALA A 117 -10.06 -11.36 19.99
C ALA A 117 -9.19 -12.57 20.42
N ILE A 118 -9.35 -13.71 19.74
CA ILE A 118 -8.59 -14.93 20.06
C ILE A 118 -7.12 -14.79 19.66
N SER A 119 -6.81 -14.11 18.55
CA SER A 119 -5.43 -13.79 18.14
C SER A 119 -4.72 -12.90 19.16
N HIS A 120 -5.38 -11.83 19.64
CA HIS A 120 -4.82 -10.96 20.69
C HIS A 120 -4.54 -11.72 21.99
N ILE A 121 -5.45 -12.63 22.40
CA ILE A 121 -5.28 -13.50 23.57
C ILE A 121 -4.14 -14.53 23.35
N GLN A 122 -3.89 -14.98 22.12
CA GLN A 122 -2.75 -15.86 21.80
C GLN A 122 -1.40 -15.12 21.80
N GLN A 123 -1.37 -13.85 21.38
CA GLN A 123 -0.16 -13.02 21.38
C GLN A 123 0.21 -12.57 22.79
N GLU A 124 -0.75 -12.07 23.57
CA GLU A 124 -0.55 -11.66 24.95
C GLU A 124 -1.58 -12.31 25.90
N PHE A 125 -1.19 -13.41 26.54
CA PHE A 125 -2.01 -14.14 27.50
C PHE A 125 -1.75 -13.64 28.94
N SER A 126 -2.43 -12.56 29.32
CA SER A 126 -2.37 -11.89 30.64
C SER A 126 -3.77 -11.53 31.14
N VAL A 127 -3.97 -11.29 32.44
CA VAL A 127 -5.27 -10.78 32.96
C VAL A 127 -5.64 -9.44 32.31
N THR A 128 -4.67 -8.54 32.15
CA THR A 128 -4.89 -7.20 31.56
C THR A 128 -5.32 -7.28 30.09
N SER A 129 -4.64 -8.10 29.27
CA SER A 129 -5.00 -8.35 27.87
C SER A 129 -6.36 -9.05 27.76
N CYS A 130 -6.60 -10.11 28.54
CA CYS A 130 -7.88 -10.82 28.48
C CYS A 130 -9.06 -9.94 28.94
N ALA A 131 -8.85 -9.03 29.91
CA ALA A 131 -9.87 -8.09 30.37
C ALA A 131 -10.11 -6.95 29.36
N SER A 132 -9.07 -6.43 28.69
CA SER A 132 -9.22 -5.41 27.65
C SER A 132 -9.92 -5.98 26.42
N VAL A 133 -9.56 -7.20 25.98
CA VAL A 133 -10.23 -7.92 24.89
C VAL A 133 -11.68 -8.25 25.25
N ALA A 134 -11.97 -8.73 26.47
CA ALA A 134 -13.35 -8.98 26.90
C ALA A 134 -14.22 -7.70 26.87
N LYS A 135 -13.66 -6.56 27.30
CA LYS A 135 -14.34 -5.26 27.25
C LYS A 135 -14.52 -4.77 25.81
N ALA A 136 -13.51 -4.87 24.96
CA ALA A 136 -13.58 -4.47 23.56
C ALA A 136 -14.59 -5.31 22.77
N PHE A 137 -14.54 -6.63 22.93
CA PHE A 137 -15.45 -7.58 22.27
C PHE A 137 -16.90 -7.34 22.69
N SER A 138 -17.20 -7.27 24.00
CA SER A 138 -18.56 -7.01 24.49
C SER A 138 -19.11 -5.61 24.16
N HIS A 139 -18.27 -4.60 23.92
CA HIS A 139 -18.69 -3.34 23.31
C HIS A 139 -18.99 -3.48 21.81
N ARG A 140 -18.21 -4.30 21.08
CA ARG A 140 -18.33 -4.50 19.64
C ARG A 140 -19.57 -5.35 19.28
N SER A 141 -19.87 -6.40 20.05
CA SER A 141 -21.14 -7.15 20.04
C SER A 141 -22.37 -6.23 20.02
N ARG A 142 -22.35 -5.18 20.87
CA ARG A 142 -23.48 -4.27 21.08
C ARG A 142 -23.67 -3.24 19.97
N LYS A 143 -22.86 -3.25 18.89
CA LYS A 143 -23.06 -2.36 17.73
C LYS A 143 -24.47 -2.50 17.14
N PHE A 144 -24.96 -3.72 16.96
CA PHE A 144 -26.20 -4.00 16.23
C PHE A 144 -27.48 -3.86 17.08
N SER A 145 -27.35 -3.85 18.41
CA SER A 145 -28.41 -3.51 19.36
C SER A 145 -28.42 -2.02 19.76
N ASN A 146 -27.52 -1.21 19.20
CA ASN A 146 -27.42 0.22 19.52
C ASN A 146 -28.35 1.06 18.63
N SER A 147 -29.46 1.54 19.22
CA SER A 147 -30.43 2.43 18.56
C SER A 147 -29.81 3.73 18.03
N SER A 148 -28.76 4.26 18.68
CA SER A 148 -28.03 5.43 18.18
C SER A 148 -27.26 5.12 16.89
N LEU A 149 -26.75 3.90 16.71
CA LEU A 149 -26.06 3.50 15.49
C LEU A 149 -27.04 3.33 14.32
N SER A 150 -28.16 2.63 14.54
CA SER A 150 -29.24 2.51 13.55
C SER A 150 -29.81 3.87 13.15
N ALA A 151 -30.00 4.80 14.09
CA ALA A 151 -30.45 6.15 13.81
C ALA A 151 -29.46 6.96 12.95
N LYS A 152 -28.14 6.83 13.22
CA LYS A 152 -27.08 7.46 12.40
C LYS A 152 -27.06 6.89 10.98
N VAL A 153 -27.05 5.57 10.83
CA VAL A 153 -27.10 4.88 9.52
C VAL A 153 -28.32 5.31 8.72
N SER A 154 -29.50 5.26 9.36
CA SER A 154 -30.77 5.64 8.72
C SER A 154 -30.85 7.14 8.42
N ALA A 155 -30.03 8.00 9.04
CA ALA A 155 -29.94 9.42 8.68
C ALA A 155 -29.11 9.59 7.40
N SER A 156 -27.92 8.99 7.34
CA SER A 156 -27.05 9.02 6.15
C SER A 156 -27.72 8.41 4.92
N GLU A 157 -28.43 7.30 5.08
CA GLU A 157 -29.21 6.66 4.01
C GLU A 157 -30.26 7.60 3.42
N ARG A 158 -31.08 8.23 4.27
CA ARG A 158 -32.07 9.23 3.84
C ARG A 158 -31.45 10.45 3.16
N THR A 159 -30.25 10.89 3.57
CA THR A 159 -29.57 12.01 2.90
C THR A 159 -29.05 11.62 1.51
N LEU A 160 -28.53 10.39 1.35
CA LEU A 160 -28.16 9.86 0.03
C LEU A 160 -29.40 9.66 -0.87
N HIS A 161 -30.50 9.14 -0.32
CA HIS A 161 -31.75 8.94 -1.06
C HIS A 161 -32.37 10.26 -1.52
N ALA A 162 -32.46 11.27 -0.64
CA ALA A 162 -33.02 12.59 -0.99
C ALA A 162 -32.17 13.35 -2.02
N ALA A 163 -30.84 13.13 -2.05
CA ALA A 163 -29.99 13.66 -3.12
C ALA A 163 -30.30 13.00 -4.47
N LEU A 164 -30.42 11.66 -4.50
CA LEU A 164 -30.78 10.91 -5.70
C LEU A 164 -32.16 11.29 -6.23
N GLU A 165 -33.17 11.43 -5.36
CA GLU A 165 -34.53 11.85 -5.73
C GLU A 165 -34.55 13.28 -6.31
N ALA A 166 -33.75 14.20 -5.74
CA ALA A 166 -33.60 15.55 -6.26
C ALA A 166 -32.95 15.59 -7.65
N ASP A 167 -32.06 14.65 -7.98
CA ASP A 167 -31.48 14.53 -9.32
C ASP A 167 -32.40 13.77 -10.30
N VAL A 168 -33.11 12.73 -9.88
CA VAL A 168 -34.14 12.05 -10.70
C VAL A 168 -35.27 13.00 -11.10
N THR A 169 -35.74 13.85 -10.18
CA THR A 169 -36.75 14.87 -10.51
C THR A 169 -36.24 16.01 -11.40
N ARG A 170 -34.91 16.19 -11.53
CA ARG A 170 -34.30 17.05 -12.57
C ARG A 170 -34.22 16.32 -13.92
N LEU A 171 -33.81 15.04 -13.92
CA LEU A 171 -33.78 14.22 -15.14
C LEU A 171 -35.16 14.16 -15.80
N ASN A 172 -36.22 13.90 -15.04
CA ASN A 172 -37.58 13.84 -15.59
C ASN A 172 -37.97 15.13 -16.31
N LYS A 173 -37.60 16.31 -15.78
CA LYS A 173 -37.85 17.60 -16.44
C LYS A 173 -37.03 17.82 -17.72
N ILE A 174 -35.84 17.21 -17.81
CA ILE A 174 -35.02 17.22 -19.03
C ILE A 174 -35.62 16.25 -20.07
N VAL A 175 -36.11 15.09 -19.63
CA VAL A 175 -36.81 14.12 -20.48
C VAL A 175 -38.10 14.72 -21.03
N GLU A 176 -38.97 15.28 -20.18
CA GLU A 176 -40.20 16.01 -20.57
C GLU A 176 -39.92 17.11 -21.62
N LYS A 177 -38.85 17.90 -21.43
CA LYS A 177 -38.40 18.88 -22.45
C LYS A 177 -37.98 18.20 -23.75
N SER A 178 -37.18 17.13 -23.68
CA SER A 178 -36.68 16.42 -24.88
C SER A 178 -37.77 15.67 -25.65
N GLU A 179 -38.83 15.22 -24.99
CA GLU A 179 -39.97 14.54 -25.61
C GLU A 179 -40.86 15.50 -26.41
N LEU A 180 -40.89 16.79 -26.06
CA LEU A 180 -41.61 17.83 -26.79
C LEU A 180 -40.91 18.27 -28.09
N ASP A 181 -39.59 18.10 -28.19
CA ASP A 181 -38.76 18.49 -29.33
C ASP A 181 -38.40 17.31 -30.27
N LEU A 182 -39.05 16.14 -30.12
CA LEU A 182 -38.71 14.88 -30.80
C LEU A 182 -38.68 14.98 -32.35
N THR A 183 -37.47 15.21 -32.85
CA THR A 183 -37.00 14.98 -34.22
C THR A 183 -35.62 14.34 -34.12
N ASP A 184 -35.24 13.48 -35.07
CA ASP A 184 -33.93 12.83 -35.05
C ASP A 184 -32.83 13.90 -35.19
N ILE A 185 -31.73 13.78 -34.44
CA ILE A 185 -30.56 14.65 -34.62
C ILE A 185 -30.08 14.57 -36.08
N SER A 186 -30.17 13.39 -36.70
CA SER A 186 -29.85 13.18 -38.12
C SER A 186 -30.75 14.00 -39.06
N GLU A 187 -32.03 14.13 -38.74
CA GLU A 187 -32.99 14.97 -39.49
C GLU A 187 -32.73 16.47 -39.24
N LEU A 188 -32.42 16.85 -38.00
CA LEU A 188 -32.03 18.21 -37.63
C LEU A 188 -30.67 18.62 -38.24
N LEU A 189 -29.76 17.68 -38.50
CA LEU A 189 -28.52 17.89 -39.25
C LEU A 189 -28.80 18.10 -40.74
N GLY A 190 -29.48 17.16 -41.40
CA GLY A 190 -29.79 17.27 -42.83
C GLY A 190 -30.65 18.49 -43.17
N THR A 191 -31.57 18.88 -42.28
CA THR A 191 -32.34 20.13 -42.47
C THR A 191 -31.49 21.39 -42.33
N LEU A 192 -30.50 21.43 -41.45
CA LEU A 192 -29.55 22.55 -41.34
C LEU A 192 -28.66 22.65 -42.58
N GLU A 193 -28.10 21.53 -43.03
CA GLU A 193 -27.26 21.44 -44.23
C GLU A 193 -28.02 21.95 -45.47
N MET A 194 -29.28 21.53 -45.65
CA MET A 194 -30.15 22.07 -46.70
C MET A 194 -30.43 23.58 -46.59
N ARG A 195 -30.36 24.19 -45.40
CA ARG A 195 -30.48 25.66 -45.25
C ARG A 195 -29.16 26.38 -45.56
N LEU A 196 -28.03 25.84 -45.12
CA LEU A 196 -26.70 26.36 -45.47
C LEU A 196 -26.48 26.32 -46.98
N GLU A 197 -26.77 25.19 -47.63
CA GLU A 197 -26.71 25.09 -49.08
C GLU A 197 -27.59 26.13 -49.78
N ALA A 198 -28.78 26.42 -49.27
CA ALA A 198 -29.67 27.44 -49.85
C ALA A 198 -29.07 28.86 -49.74
N ILE A 199 -28.32 29.16 -48.69
CA ILE A 199 -27.58 30.43 -48.54
C ILE A 199 -26.37 30.47 -49.49
N SER A 200 -25.57 29.41 -49.55
CA SER A 200 -24.41 29.33 -50.46
C SER A 200 -24.81 29.39 -51.94
N ARG A 201 -25.93 28.75 -52.31
CA ARG A 201 -26.53 28.87 -53.66
C ARG A 201 -27.04 30.29 -53.94
N TYR A 202 -27.59 31.00 -52.95
CA TYR A 202 -27.98 32.40 -53.12
C TYR A 202 -26.76 33.32 -53.33
N GLN A 203 -25.66 33.08 -52.60
CA GLN A 203 -24.39 33.78 -52.79
C GLN A 203 -23.81 33.54 -54.20
N SER A 204 -23.78 32.29 -54.68
CA SER A 204 -23.24 32.00 -56.02
C SER A 204 -24.11 32.53 -57.17
N LEU A 205 -25.43 32.61 -57.00
CA LEU A 205 -26.36 33.16 -57.99
C LEU A 205 -26.34 34.70 -58.10
N HIS A 206 -25.88 35.41 -57.07
CA HIS A 206 -25.93 36.87 -57.01
C HIS A 206 -24.56 37.55 -56.75
N GLY A 207 -23.48 36.78 -56.60
CA GLY A 207 -22.11 37.26 -56.49
C GLY A 207 -21.90 38.25 -55.33
N SER A 208 -21.07 39.28 -55.57
CA SER A 208 -20.74 40.31 -54.58
C SER A 208 -21.95 41.12 -54.10
N GLU A 209 -22.96 41.35 -54.95
CA GLU A 209 -24.20 42.00 -54.54
C GLU A 209 -25.10 41.06 -53.70
N GLY A 210 -25.09 39.76 -53.98
CA GLY A 210 -25.71 38.76 -53.10
C GLY A 210 -25.08 38.73 -51.71
N HIS A 211 -23.75 38.76 -51.66
CA HIS A 211 -22.97 38.84 -50.43
C HIS A 211 -23.28 40.13 -49.65
N ARG A 212 -23.28 41.30 -50.30
CA ARG A 212 -23.71 42.58 -49.69
C ARG A 212 -25.15 42.53 -49.17
N THR A 213 -26.08 41.94 -49.93
CA THR A 213 -27.48 41.75 -49.50
C THR A 213 -27.58 40.98 -48.18
N LEU A 214 -26.74 39.95 -47.99
CA LEU A 214 -26.66 39.20 -46.74
C LEU A 214 -26.01 40.01 -45.61
N LEU A 215 -24.92 40.75 -45.86
CA LEU A 215 -24.29 41.61 -44.86
C LEU A 215 -25.27 42.65 -44.28
N PHE A 216 -26.12 43.27 -45.11
CA PHE A 216 -27.16 44.21 -44.64
C PHE A 216 -28.16 43.58 -43.65
N ILE A 217 -28.32 42.25 -43.64
CA ILE A 217 -29.24 41.54 -42.75
C ILE A 217 -28.49 40.90 -41.57
N VAL A 218 -27.27 40.42 -41.79
CA VAL A 218 -26.44 39.79 -40.75
C VAL A 218 -25.84 40.83 -39.80
N LEU A 219 -25.27 41.94 -40.29
CA LEU A 219 -24.57 42.89 -39.42
C LEU A 219 -25.47 43.54 -38.33
N PRO A 220 -26.74 43.91 -38.60
CA PRO A 220 -27.65 44.35 -37.54
C PRO A 220 -27.96 43.25 -36.52
N LYS A 221 -28.17 42.00 -36.96
CA LYS A 221 -28.39 40.85 -36.06
C LYS A 221 -27.15 40.54 -35.22
N LEU A 222 -25.96 40.62 -35.82
CA LEU A 222 -24.68 40.41 -35.15
C LEU A 222 -24.42 41.49 -34.10
N ALA A 223 -24.71 42.76 -34.40
CA ALA A 223 -24.64 43.85 -33.42
C ALA A 223 -25.62 43.64 -32.24
N GLU A 224 -26.89 43.29 -32.51
CA GLU A 224 -27.89 43.00 -31.48
C GLU A 224 -27.48 41.80 -30.60
N LEU A 225 -26.97 40.73 -31.21
CA LEU A 225 -26.49 39.54 -30.50
C LEU A 225 -25.25 39.84 -29.66
N THR A 226 -24.32 40.66 -30.17
CA THR A 226 -23.13 41.08 -29.43
C THR A 226 -23.51 41.94 -28.21
N LYS A 227 -24.54 42.79 -28.31
CA LYS A 227 -25.10 43.51 -27.15
C LYS A 227 -25.70 42.57 -26.11
N LYS A 228 -26.47 41.55 -26.53
CA LYS A 228 -27.03 40.54 -25.61
C LYS A 228 -25.92 39.76 -24.91
N TYR A 229 -24.89 39.35 -25.65
CA TYR A 229 -23.73 38.65 -25.10
C TYR A 229 -23.00 39.50 -24.05
N LEU A 230 -22.70 40.76 -24.37
CA LEU A 230 -22.03 41.69 -23.46
C LEU A 230 -22.84 41.96 -22.16
N VAL A 231 -24.17 41.87 -22.19
CA VAL A 231 -25.02 41.94 -20.98
C VAL A 231 -24.86 40.68 -20.12
N MET A 232 -24.74 39.50 -20.73
CA MET A 232 -24.45 38.25 -20.02
C MET A 232 -23.04 38.25 -19.44
N GLU A 233 -22.03 38.70 -20.20
CA GLU A 233 -20.66 38.86 -19.71
C GLU A 233 -20.56 39.85 -18.53
N ASN A 234 -21.27 40.99 -18.60
CA ASN A 234 -21.40 41.92 -17.47
C ASN A 234 -22.04 41.26 -16.24
N THR A 235 -23.04 40.41 -16.44
CA THR A 235 -23.73 39.69 -15.36
C THR A 235 -22.81 38.64 -14.72
N ALA A 236 -22.06 37.90 -15.54
CA ALA A 236 -21.05 36.95 -15.08
C ALA A 236 -19.94 37.64 -14.27
N SER A 237 -19.39 38.75 -14.77
CA SER A 237 -18.37 39.55 -14.08
C SER A 237 -18.81 39.98 -12.68
N ARG A 238 -20.06 40.50 -12.56
CA ARG A 238 -20.66 40.96 -11.29
C ARG A 238 -21.11 39.84 -10.35
N SER A 239 -21.17 38.59 -10.79
CA SER A 239 -21.64 37.46 -9.96
C SER A 239 -20.57 36.92 -8.99
N GLU A 240 -19.32 37.39 -9.13
CA GLU A 240 -18.17 37.06 -8.28
C GLU A 240 -18.10 35.58 -7.88
N GLN A 241 -18.06 35.26 -6.57
CA GLN A 241 -17.94 33.90 -6.06
C GLN A 241 -19.17 33.02 -6.34
N ARG A 242 -20.33 33.59 -6.71
CA ARG A 242 -21.58 32.83 -6.96
C ARG A 242 -21.74 32.40 -8.40
N LEU A 243 -20.89 32.85 -9.33
CA LEU A 243 -20.98 32.53 -10.76
C LEU A 243 -21.00 31.01 -11.02
N HIS A 244 -20.23 30.22 -10.27
CA HIS A 244 -20.22 28.76 -10.40
C HIS A 244 -21.59 28.09 -10.15
N SER A 245 -22.48 28.76 -9.42
CA SER A 245 -23.84 28.34 -9.08
C SER A 245 -24.93 29.09 -9.84
N LEU A 246 -24.56 29.95 -10.82
CA LEU A 246 -25.51 30.70 -11.62
C LEU A 246 -26.13 29.78 -12.68
N THR A 247 -27.44 29.62 -12.62
CA THR A 247 -28.27 28.94 -13.62
C THR A 247 -29.27 29.90 -14.25
N SER A 248 -29.63 29.65 -15.49
CA SER A 248 -30.66 30.41 -16.22
C SER A 248 -32.06 30.16 -15.67
N ARG A 249 -33.04 30.90 -16.19
CA ARG A 249 -34.48 30.67 -15.92
C ARG A 249 -34.91 29.24 -16.29
N ASP A 250 -34.31 28.67 -17.32
CA ASP A 250 -34.67 27.36 -17.87
C ASP A 250 -33.86 26.21 -17.27
N GLY A 251 -32.85 26.52 -16.45
CA GLY A 251 -32.04 25.56 -15.67
C GLY A 251 -30.61 25.35 -16.18
N ASP A 252 -30.26 25.91 -17.34
CA ASP A 252 -28.93 25.77 -17.95
C ASP A 252 -27.86 26.48 -17.12
N TRP A 253 -26.62 25.99 -17.13
CA TRP A 253 -25.51 26.61 -16.41
C TRP A 253 -24.96 27.81 -17.19
N PHE A 254 -24.47 28.85 -16.51
CA PHE A 254 -24.02 30.09 -17.17
C PHE A 254 -22.97 29.86 -18.28
N LEU A 255 -22.13 28.83 -18.15
CA LEU A 255 -21.11 28.49 -19.14
C LEU A 255 -21.76 28.06 -20.47
N ASP A 256 -22.82 27.25 -20.39
CA ASP A 256 -23.51 26.70 -21.55
C ASP A 256 -24.27 27.79 -22.30
N GLU A 257 -24.83 28.78 -21.58
CA GLU A 257 -25.44 29.96 -22.19
C GLU A 257 -24.39 30.88 -22.86
N LEU A 258 -23.24 31.12 -22.22
CA LEU A 258 -22.16 31.93 -22.83
C LEU A 258 -21.56 31.23 -24.07
N ALA A 259 -21.31 29.92 -23.98
CA ALA A 259 -20.87 29.10 -25.10
C ALA A 259 -21.88 29.13 -26.25
N TRP A 260 -23.17 28.99 -25.94
CA TRP A 260 -24.26 29.07 -26.92
C TRP A 260 -24.29 30.42 -27.64
N VAL A 261 -24.22 31.54 -26.93
CA VAL A 261 -24.23 32.86 -27.58
C VAL A 261 -22.96 33.08 -28.41
N ASN A 262 -21.79 32.61 -27.95
CA ASN A 262 -20.56 32.64 -28.74
C ASN A 262 -20.67 31.81 -30.03
N ASP A 263 -21.32 30.64 -29.97
CA ASP A 263 -21.58 29.80 -31.15
C ASP A 263 -22.52 30.47 -32.14
N ASN A 264 -23.57 31.16 -31.68
CA ASN A 264 -24.42 31.96 -32.55
C ASN A 264 -23.63 33.14 -33.18
N LEU A 265 -22.76 33.82 -32.42
CA LEU A 265 -21.90 34.89 -32.95
C LEU A 265 -20.97 34.37 -34.05
N LEU A 266 -20.32 33.22 -33.80
CA LEU A 266 -19.42 32.57 -34.75
C LEU A 266 -20.15 32.16 -36.03
N GLU A 267 -21.37 31.65 -35.93
CA GLU A 267 -22.11 31.18 -37.10
C GLU A 267 -22.63 32.35 -37.97
N TYR A 268 -23.01 33.49 -37.36
CA TYR A 268 -23.25 34.73 -38.10
C TYR A 268 -21.99 35.26 -38.80
N ILE A 269 -20.83 35.18 -38.14
CA ILE A 269 -19.52 35.52 -38.74
C ILE A 269 -19.21 34.56 -39.91
N ARG A 270 -19.41 33.25 -39.75
CA ARG A 270 -19.13 32.25 -40.79
C ARG A 270 -19.94 32.46 -42.06
N MET A 271 -21.25 32.71 -41.93
CA MET A 271 -22.13 33.06 -43.05
C MET A 271 -21.63 34.28 -43.86
N THR A 272 -20.85 35.15 -43.25
CA THR A 272 -20.27 36.35 -43.88
C THR A 272 -18.81 36.19 -44.31
N THR A 273 -18.08 35.17 -43.84
CA THR A 273 -16.72 34.84 -44.35
C THR A 273 -16.70 33.90 -45.56
N HIS A 274 -17.83 33.30 -45.96
CA HIS A 274 -17.93 32.51 -47.19
C HIS A 274 -17.91 33.39 -48.45
N HIS A 275 -16.71 33.85 -48.82
CA HIS A 275 -16.47 34.56 -50.07
C HIS A 275 -16.34 33.55 -51.24
N PRO A 276 -17.10 33.67 -52.34
CA PRO A 276 -16.77 32.94 -53.56
C PRO A 276 -15.42 33.44 -54.07
N PRO A 277 -14.47 32.59 -54.51
CA PRO A 277 -13.20 33.06 -55.02
C PRO A 277 -13.43 34.06 -56.17
N GLN A 278 -12.79 35.22 -56.08
CA GLN A 278 -12.91 36.24 -57.13
C GLN A 278 -12.38 35.65 -58.43
N SER A 279 -13.19 35.67 -59.49
CA SER A 279 -12.79 35.20 -60.81
C SER A 279 -11.74 36.13 -61.40
N ASP A 280 -10.59 35.60 -61.79
CA ASP A 280 -9.49 36.37 -62.38
C ASP A 280 -9.94 37.16 -63.62
N THR A 281 -9.92 38.49 -63.51
CA THR A 281 -9.92 39.41 -64.66
C THR A 281 -8.62 40.20 -64.62
N PRO A 282 -7.58 39.80 -65.39
CA PRO A 282 -6.28 40.44 -65.36
C PRO A 282 -6.28 41.70 -66.23
N ASP A 283 -6.76 42.82 -65.69
CA ASP A 283 -6.60 44.16 -66.28
C ASP A 283 -5.48 44.93 -65.59
N ASP A 284 -4.37 45.14 -66.30
CA ASP A 284 -3.21 45.91 -65.85
C ASP A 284 -3.57 47.39 -65.61
N SER A 285 -3.56 47.81 -64.35
CA SER A 285 -3.23 49.20 -64.00
C SER A 285 -2.59 49.28 -62.62
N GLY A 286 -1.31 49.61 -62.58
CA GLY A 286 -0.52 49.61 -61.35
C GLY A 286 -0.83 50.78 -60.42
N SER A 287 -1.29 50.46 -59.22
CA SER A 287 -1.24 51.35 -58.04
C SER A 287 -0.67 50.57 -56.86
N ASP A 288 0.43 51.06 -56.29
CA ASP A 288 1.24 50.39 -55.26
C ASP A 288 0.65 50.58 -53.84
N ASP A 289 -0.66 50.36 -53.70
CA ASP A 289 -1.35 50.36 -52.41
C ASP A 289 -1.28 48.97 -51.79
N GLY A 290 -0.69 48.90 -50.59
CA GLY A 290 -0.11 47.68 -50.04
C GLY A 290 -1.11 46.57 -49.68
N GLN A 291 -0.56 45.35 -49.59
CA GLN A 291 -1.25 44.13 -49.13
C GLN A 291 -1.83 44.29 -47.72
N GLN A 292 -3.04 44.84 -47.60
CA GLN A 292 -3.80 44.81 -46.35
C GLN A 292 -4.23 43.38 -46.06
N MET A 293 -3.53 42.76 -45.11
CA MET A 293 -3.94 41.48 -44.54
C MET A 293 -5.28 41.69 -43.81
N MET A 294 -6.37 41.19 -44.41
CA MET A 294 -7.73 41.30 -43.88
C MET A 294 -7.79 40.88 -42.41
N CYS A 295 -8.47 41.65 -41.57
CA CYS A 295 -8.64 41.31 -40.15
C CYS A 295 -9.76 40.29 -39.94
N SER A 296 -10.73 40.22 -40.86
CA SER A 296 -11.89 39.33 -40.83
C SER A 296 -11.55 37.86 -40.53
N PRO A 297 -10.54 37.22 -41.19
CA PRO A 297 -10.10 35.87 -40.82
C PRO A 297 -9.50 35.77 -39.41
N VAL A 298 -8.76 36.79 -38.95
CA VAL A 298 -8.15 36.81 -37.60
C VAL A 298 -9.24 36.96 -36.52
N LEU A 299 -10.23 37.82 -36.75
CA LEU A 299 -11.38 38.02 -35.88
C LEU A 299 -12.27 36.77 -35.80
N CYS A 300 -12.52 36.12 -36.95
CA CYS A 300 -13.20 34.83 -37.01
C CYS A 300 -12.43 33.76 -36.19
N ASN A 301 -11.10 33.68 -36.36
CA ASN A 301 -10.25 32.75 -35.59
C ASN A 301 -10.21 33.06 -34.08
N ILE A 302 -10.40 34.31 -33.65
CA ILE A 302 -10.51 34.65 -32.22
C ILE A 302 -11.84 34.18 -31.64
N VAL A 303 -12.98 34.43 -32.32
CA VAL A 303 -14.31 33.97 -31.86
C VAL A 303 -14.42 32.44 -31.91
N ALA A 304 -13.79 31.81 -32.91
CA ALA A 304 -13.65 30.35 -32.98
C ALA A 304 -12.75 29.80 -31.85
N GLY A 305 -11.60 30.42 -31.56
CA GLY A 305 -10.77 30.00 -30.43
C GLY A 305 -11.50 30.15 -29.08
N VAL A 306 -12.32 31.18 -28.90
CA VAL A 306 -13.16 31.33 -27.70
C VAL A 306 -14.21 30.21 -27.61
N LYS A 307 -14.76 29.72 -28.74
CA LYS A 307 -15.58 28.50 -28.76
C LYS A 307 -14.79 27.29 -28.26
N GLU A 308 -13.57 27.04 -28.76
CA GLU A 308 -12.79 25.86 -28.35
C GLU A 308 -12.32 25.96 -26.89
N VAL A 309 -12.10 27.18 -26.36
CA VAL A 309 -11.94 27.39 -24.90
C VAL A 309 -13.22 27.03 -24.14
N TYR A 310 -14.41 27.45 -24.59
CA TYR A 310 -15.65 27.03 -23.94
C TYR A 310 -15.89 25.52 -24.03
N ALA A 311 -15.58 24.90 -25.17
CA ALA A 311 -15.68 23.45 -25.35
C ALA A 311 -14.71 22.70 -24.42
N SER A 312 -13.44 23.13 -24.30
CA SER A 312 -12.48 22.53 -23.37
C SER A 312 -12.85 22.74 -21.90
N LEU A 313 -13.48 23.87 -21.52
CA LEU A 313 -14.03 24.09 -20.17
C LEU A 313 -15.24 23.19 -19.87
N GLN A 314 -16.14 22.98 -20.83
CA GLN A 314 -17.25 22.02 -20.71
C GLN A 314 -16.72 20.58 -20.63
N ASP A 315 -15.72 20.23 -21.44
CA ASP A 315 -15.08 18.92 -21.46
C ASP A 315 -14.28 18.65 -20.18
N LEU A 316 -13.65 19.67 -19.57
CA LEU A 316 -13.02 19.58 -18.25
C LEU A 316 -14.05 19.14 -17.20
N VAL A 317 -15.23 19.76 -17.17
CA VAL A 317 -16.31 19.39 -16.23
C VAL A 317 -16.88 18.01 -16.54
N LEU A 318 -17.14 17.70 -17.82
CA LEU A 318 -17.71 16.42 -18.26
C LEU A 318 -16.78 15.24 -17.98
N ASN A 319 -15.51 15.33 -18.40
CA ASN A 319 -14.53 14.26 -18.18
C ASN A 319 -14.17 14.13 -16.69
N PHE A 320 -14.15 15.23 -15.93
CA PHE A 320 -14.05 15.15 -14.47
C PHE A 320 -15.23 14.37 -13.88
N GLN A 321 -16.48 14.70 -14.23
CA GLN A 321 -17.67 14.04 -13.69
C GLN A 321 -17.81 12.58 -14.12
N GLN A 322 -17.42 12.23 -15.35
CA GLN A 322 -17.60 10.88 -15.91
C GLN A 322 -16.41 9.93 -15.71
N ILE A 323 -15.19 10.43 -15.47
CA ILE A 323 -13.96 9.62 -15.44
C ILE A 323 -13.19 9.79 -14.13
N ILE A 324 -12.79 11.01 -13.78
CA ILE A 324 -11.95 11.27 -12.59
C ILE A 324 -12.74 11.05 -11.29
N LEU A 325 -13.93 11.66 -11.21
CA LEU A 325 -14.78 11.62 -10.02
C LEU A 325 -15.21 10.18 -9.65
N PRO A 326 -15.63 9.30 -10.59
CA PRO A 326 -15.97 7.92 -10.26
C PRO A 326 -14.79 7.04 -9.87
N ASP A 327 -13.63 7.15 -10.54
CA ASP A 327 -12.46 6.33 -10.17
C ASP A 327 -11.88 6.79 -8.83
N VAL A 328 -11.75 8.09 -8.58
CA VAL A 328 -11.26 8.61 -7.29
C VAL A 328 -12.19 8.21 -6.15
N LEU A 329 -13.50 8.43 -6.25
CA LEU A 329 -14.44 8.02 -5.19
C LEU A 329 -14.43 6.52 -4.95
N THR A 330 -14.40 5.72 -6.02
CA THR A 330 -14.34 4.25 -5.90
C THR A 330 -13.01 3.81 -5.28
N SER A 331 -11.91 4.48 -5.58
CA SER A 331 -10.59 4.22 -5.01
C SER A 331 -10.50 4.61 -3.54
N LEU A 332 -11.12 5.72 -3.13
CA LEU A 332 -11.17 6.16 -1.73
C LEU A 332 -12.06 5.25 -0.88
N VAL A 333 -13.23 4.83 -1.39
CA VAL A 333 -14.11 3.84 -0.70
C VAL A 333 -13.46 2.45 -0.61
N LYS A 334 -12.59 2.11 -1.56
CA LYS A 334 -11.73 0.91 -1.52
C LYS A 334 -10.39 1.13 -0.80
N GLU A 335 -10.16 2.28 -0.16
CA GLU A 335 -8.90 2.66 0.49
C GLU A 335 -7.64 2.24 -0.30
N ASP A 336 -7.63 2.57 -1.59
CA ASP A 336 -6.54 2.27 -2.51
C ASP A 336 -5.25 2.98 -2.05
N ALA A 337 -4.23 2.21 -1.65
CA ALA A 337 -3.05 2.74 -0.96
C ALA A 337 -2.26 3.76 -1.79
N GLU A 338 -2.26 3.65 -3.13
CA GLU A 338 -1.54 4.58 -4.01
C GLU A 338 -2.33 5.87 -4.24
N VAL A 339 -3.66 5.78 -4.33
CA VAL A 339 -4.52 6.98 -4.40
C VAL A 339 -4.58 7.70 -3.05
N LEU A 340 -4.63 6.97 -1.93
CA LEU A 340 -4.54 7.53 -0.59
C LEU A 340 -3.20 8.22 -0.34
N ARG A 341 -2.08 7.62 -0.78
CA ARG A 341 -0.75 8.27 -0.76
C ARG A 341 -0.77 9.59 -1.51
N VAL A 342 -1.27 9.63 -2.74
CA VAL A 342 -1.36 10.88 -3.52
C VAL A 342 -2.18 11.96 -2.80
N VAL A 343 -3.33 11.60 -2.22
CA VAL A 343 -4.16 12.55 -1.47
C VAL A 343 -3.46 13.05 -0.21
N ASP A 344 -2.84 12.17 0.55
CA ASP A 344 -2.10 12.54 1.77
C ASP A 344 -0.80 13.31 1.48
N SER A 345 -0.09 13.01 0.39
CA SER A 345 1.09 13.77 -0.06
C SER A 345 0.71 15.18 -0.51
N LEU A 346 -0.39 15.34 -1.25
CA LEU A 346 -0.88 16.67 -1.63
C LEU A 346 -1.20 17.50 -0.37
N ASP A 347 -2.00 16.95 0.54
CA ASP A 347 -2.48 17.62 1.76
C ASP A 347 -1.37 17.88 2.80
N LYS A 348 -0.47 16.91 3.02
CA LYS A 348 0.50 16.91 4.14
C LYS A 348 1.95 17.17 3.75
N GLU A 349 2.31 17.08 2.47
CA GLU A 349 3.70 17.23 2.00
C GLU A 349 3.86 18.40 1.04
N ILE A 350 2.92 18.62 0.10
CA ILE A 350 2.98 19.72 -0.87
C ILE A 350 2.38 21.01 -0.28
N LEU A 351 1.20 20.95 0.35
CA LEU A 351 0.48 22.14 0.84
C LEU A 351 0.88 22.57 2.25
N LYS A 352 1.71 21.78 2.94
CA LYS A 352 2.07 22.00 4.35
C LYS A 352 2.96 23.23 4.55
N GLY A 353 2.32 24.36 4.80
CA GLY A 353 2.95 25.67 5.00
C GLY A 353 2.54 26.72 3.98
N HIS A 354 1.84 26.33 2.91
CA HIS A 354 1.37 27.23 1.86
C HIS A 354 -0.16 27.36 1.90
N ASP A 355 -0.65 28.52 2.32
CA ASP A 355 -2.05 28.90 2.11
C ASP A 355 -2.24 29.37 0.65
N LEU A 356 -2.93 28.55 -0.14
CA LEU A 356 -3.22 28.81 -1.56
C LEU A 356 -4.15 30.01 -1.76
N ASP A 357 -5.06 30.30 -0.83
CA ASP A 357 -5.98 31.43 -0.95
C ASP A 357 -5.26 32.75 -0.65
N THR A 358 -4.36 32.76 0.36
CA THR A 358 -3.43 33.87 0.56
C THR A 358 -2.48 34.04 -0.62
N LEU A 359 -1.88 32.96 -1.15
CA LEU A 359 -0.94 33.01 -2.28
C LEU A 359 -1.63 33.52 -3.57
N GLY A 360 -2.83 33.03 -3.88
CA GLY A 360 -3.68 33.55 -4.95
C GLY A 360 -4.02 35.03 -4.74
N SER A 361 -4.30 35.44 -3.50
CA SER A 361 -4.56 36.86 -3.15
C SER A 361 -3.32 37.76 -3.33
N LYS A 362 -2.10 37.27 -3.04
CA LYS A 362 -0.85 37.98 -3.38
C LYS A 362 -0.75 38.22 -4.89
N LEU A 363 -0.92 37.16 -5.69
CA LEU A 363 -0.85 37.22 -7.16
C LEU A 363 -1.93 38.14 -7.75
N GLU A 364 -3.16 38.10 -7.24
CA GLU A 364 -4.22 39.03 -7.65
C GLU A 364 -3.88 40.50 -7.33
N ASN A 365 -3.27 40.77 -6.16
CA ASN A 365 -2.83 42.12 -5.81
C ASN A 365 -1.67 42.58 -6.71
N MET A 366 -0.74 41.71 -7.06
CA MET A 366 0.33 42.00 -8.03
C MET A 366 -0.22 42.28 -9.44
N LEU A 367 -1.24 41.52 -9.86
CA LEU A 367 -1.95 41.78 -11.12
C LEU A 367 -2.65 43.15 -11.12
N ARG A 368 -3.42 43.45 -10.05
CA ARG A 368 -4.05 44.77 -9.84
C ARG A 368 -3.02 45.90 -9.87
N ASN A 369 -1.91 45.76 -9.16
CA ASN A 369 -0.82 46.74 -9.12
C ASN A 369 -0.26 47.05 -10.53
N ILE A 370 0.02 46.02 -11.33
CA ILE A 370 0.52 46.19 -12.69
C ILE A 370 -0.51 46.89 -13.60
N ILE A 371 -1.80 46.58 -13.46
CA ILE A 371 -2.89 47.25 -14.20
C ILE A 371 -2.97 48.75 -13.82
N PHE A 372 -2.79 49.08 -12.54
CA PHE A 372 -2.70 50.46 -12.05
C PHE A 372 -1.30 51.10 -12.20
N GLY A 373 -0.37 50.44 -12.89
CA GLY A 373 0.97 50.97 -13.21
C GLY A 373 2.01 50.92 -12.09
N THR A 374 1.69 50.39 -10.91
CA THR A 374 2.63 50.28 -9.78
C THR A 374 3.52 49.04 -9.92
N LYS A 375 4.83 49.26 -10.06
CA LYS A 375 5.83 48.23 -10.41
C LYS A 375 6.32 47.37 -9.22
N VAL A 376 5.47 47.12 -8.22
CA VAL A 376 5.85 46.30 -7.05
C VAL A 376 5.67 44.82 -7.42
N ILE A 377 6.80 44.17 -7.72
CA ILE A 377 6.88 42.74 -8.07
C ILE A 377 7.56 42.02 -6.91
N ASP A 378 6.82 41.21 -6.16
CA ASP A 378 7.40 40.36 -5.12
C ASP A 378 7.99 39.08 -5.73
N SER A 379 9.32 38.92 -5.68
CA SER A 379 9.99 37.69 -6.12
C SER A 379 9.57 36.48 -5.29
N LYS A 380 9.37 36.65 -3.98
CA LYS A 380 9.13 35.52 -3.07
C LYS A 380 7.85 34.76 -3.44
N THR A 381 6.79 35.50 -3.79
CA THR A 381 5.55 34.93 -4.33
C THR A 381 5.79 34.06 -5.58
N PHE A 382 6.68 34.44 -6.51
CA PHE A 382 7.02 33.59 -7.66
C PHE A 382 7.90 32.39 -7.28
N ASP A 383 8.84 32.58 -6.36
CA ASP A 383 9.70 31.50 -5.87
C ASP A 383 8.86 30.42 -5.13
N GLU A 384 7.89 30.84 -4.30
CA GLU A 384 6.87 29.98 -3.65
C GLU A 384 6.04 29.20 -4.69
N VAL A 385 5.53 29.85 -5.74
CA VAL A 385 4.75 29.18 -6.80
C VAL A 385 5.61 28.19 -7.60
N ARG A 386 6.86 28.54 -7.91
CA ARG A 386 7.79 27.66 -8.64
C ARG A 386 8.14 26.42 -7.84
N GLU A 387 8.29 26.53 -6.52
CA GLU A 387 8.49 25.37 -5.63
C GLU A 387 7.26 24.45 -5.62
N LEU A 388 6.05 25.00 -5.45
CA LEU A 388 4.79 24.24 -5.54
C LEU A 388 4.63 23.55 -6.89
N ARG A 389 4.98 24.21 -8.00
CA ARG A 389 4.95 23.63 -9.35
C ARG A 389 5.93 22.46 -9.46
N GLY A 390 7.16 22.62 -8.97
CA GLY A 390 8.17 21.57 -8.93
C GLY A 390 7.86 20.41 -7.95
N ALA A 391 7.05 20.64 -6.92
CA ALA A 391 6.51 19.59 -6.05
C ALA A 391 5.38 18.81 -6.75
N PHE A 392 4.41 19.50 -7.34
CA PHE A 392 3.29 18.88 -8.06
C PHE A 392 3.76 18.07 -9.28
N SER A 393 4.70 18.58 -10.08
CA SER A 393 5.25 17.82 -11.22
C SER A 393 5.96 16.53 -10.82
N ARG A 394 6.49 16.42 -9.58
CA ARG A 394 7.05 15.16 -9.06
C ARG A 394 5.95 14.16 -8.67
N LEU A 395 4.79 14.62 -8.19
CA LEU A 395 3.64 13.76 -7.85
C LEU A 395 2.97 13.16 -9.11
N CYS A 396 3.05 13.85 -10.25
CA CYS A 396 2.51 13.38 -11.53
C CYS A 396 3.40 12.37 -12.28
N LEU A 397 4.58 12.05 -11.76
CA LEU A 397 5.55 11.13 -12.36
C LEU A 397 5.62 9.81 -11.58
N PRO A 398 5.94 8.67 -12.23
CA PRO A 398 6.30 7.46 -11.51
C PRO A 398 7.61 7.67 -10.73
N ALA A 399 7.76 6.98 -9.59
CA ALA A 399 8.94 7.10 -8.73
C ALA A 399 10.25 6.74 -9.43
N ASP A 400 10.21 5.78 -10.38
CA ASP A 400 11.30 5.42 -11.27
C ASP A 400 10.85 5.52 -12.74
N THR A 401 11.73 5.99 -13.63
CA THR A 401 11.44 6.17 -15.06
C THR A 401 11.24 4.87 -15.85
N CYS A 402 11.57 3.72 -15.28
CA CYS A 402 11.34 2.39 -15.87
C CYS A 402 10.12 1.65 -15.29
N SER A 403 9.46 2.19 -14.26
CA SER A 403 8.31 1.56 -13.62
C SER A 403 7.01 1.93 -14.32
N PRO A 404 6.03 1.01 -14.45
CA PRO A 404 4.70 1.37 -14.94
C PRO A 404 4.04 2.41 -14.02
N MET A 405 3.26 3.34 -14.58
CA MET A 405 2.62 4.38 -13.78
C MET A 405 1.70 3.77 -12.70
N THR A 406 1.91 4.17 -11.44
CA THR A 406 1.01 3.79 -10.35
C THR A 406 -0.35 4.47 -10.54
N LYS A 407 -1.41 3.86 -9.99
CA LYS A 407 -2.78 4.37 -10.18
C LYS A 407 -2.96 5.79 -9.61
N GLY A 408 -2.31 6.12 -8.49
CA GLY A 408 -2.28 7.48 -7.97
C GLY A 408 -1.63 8.48 -8.95
N ALA A 409 -0.49 8.12 -9.55
CA ALA A 409 0.15 8.97 -10.55
C ALA A 409 -0.71 9.12 -11.81
N MET A 410 -1.40 8.06 -12.25
CA MET A 410 -2.34 8.12 -13.38
C MET A 410 -3.51 9.06 -13.10
N VAL A 411 -4.15 8.96 -11.93
CA VAL A 411 -5.22 9.88 -11.49
C VAL A 411 -4.73 11.33 -11.50
N THR A 412 -3.58 11.62 -10.89
CA THR A 412 -3.06 13.00 -10.78
C THR A 412 -2.72 13.59 -12.15
N LYS A 413 -2.07 12.79 -13.02
CA LYS A 413 -1.69 13.21 -14.37
C LYS A 413 -2.91 13.38 -15.29
N ALA A 414 -3.87 12.45 -15.25
CA ALA A 414 -5.11 12.57 -16.02
C ALA A 414 -5.91 13.80 -15.61
N PHE A 415 -5.98 14.08 -14.31
CA PHE A 415 -6.67 15.26 -13.78
C PHE A 415 -5.96 16.56 -14.17
N SER A 416 -4.61 16.62 -14.15
CA SER A 416 -3.85 17.76 -14.70
C SER A 416 -4.16 17.98 -16.19
N GLY A 417 -4.12 16.91 -16.99
CA GLY A 417 -4.30 16.97 -18.44
C GLY A 417 -5.63 17.60 -18.89
N LEU A 418 -6.68 17.53 -18.06
CA LEU A 418 -7.95 18.22 -18.32
C LEU A 418 -7.83 19.75 -18.23
N PHE A 419 -6.95 20.29 -17.38
CA PHE A 419 -6.65 21.71 -17.31
C PHE A 419 -5.62 22.12 -18.36
N ASP A 420 -4.62 21.27 -18.63
CA ASP A 420 -3.55 21.56 -19.59
C ASP A 420 -4.12 21.88 -20.99
N ARG A 421 -5.13 21.12 -21.46
CA ARG A 421 -5.87 21.42 -22.71
C ARG A 421 -6.54 22.82 -22.70
N VAL A 422 -7.13 23.25 -21.58
CA VAL A 422 -7.76 24.58 -21.48
C VAL A 422 -6.73 25.70 -21.62
N PHE A 423 -5.52 25.50 -21.07
CA PHE A 423 -4.42 26.46 -21.24
C PHE A 423 -3.86 26.48 -22.66
N GLU A 424 -3.85 25.35 -23.37
CA GLU A 424 -3.47 25.25 -24.79
C GLU A 424 -4.43 26.04 -25.70
N GLU A 425 -5.74 25.79 -25.60
CA GLU A 425 -6.76 26.50 -26.41
C GLU A 425 -6.75 28.02 -26.13
N TYR A 426 -6.62 28.42 -24.86
CA TYR A 426 -6.49 29.84 -24.49
C TYR A 426 -5.21 30.47 -25.06
N SER A 427 -4.10 29.73 -25.08
CA SER A 427 -2.85 30.20 -25.69
C SER A 427 -3.02 30.43 -27.20
N ALA A 428 -3.82 29.61 -27.89
CA ALA A 428 -4.16 29.82 -29.30
C ALA A 428 -5.00 31.09 -29.53
N VAL A 429 -5.97 31.38 -28.65
CA VAL A 429 -6.72 32.67 -28.65
C VAL A 429 -5.77 33.85 -28.48
N MET A 430 -4.86 33.78 -27.49
CA MET A 430 -3.90 34.84 -27.22
C MET A 430 -2.95 35.10 -28.40
N LEU A 431 -2.46 34.04 -29.05
CA LEU A 431 -1.61 34.15 -30.25
C LEU A 431 -2.34 34.77 -31.46
N ASN A 432 -3.68 34.79 -31.48
CA ASN A 432 -4.45 35.48 -32.52
C ASN A 432 -4.79 36.92 -32.13
N LEU A 433 -5.02 37.21 -30.84
CA LEU A 433 -5.12 38.58 -30.32
C LEU A 433 -3.81 39.37 -30.52
N ASP A 434 -2.65 38.76 -30.29
CA ASP A 434 -1.33 39.39 -30.48
C ASP A 434 -1.04 39.78 -31.95
N LYS A 435 -1.79 39.23 -32.94
CA LYS A 435 -1.68 39.55 -34.37
C LYS A 435 -2.60 40.69 -34.82
N LEU A 436 -3.53 41.14 -33.98
CA LEU A 436 -4.71 41.91 -34.40
C LEU A 436 -4.40 43.42 -34.57
N GLN A 437 -4.52 43.94 -35.80
CA GLN A 437 -4.20 45.33 -36.16
C GLN A 437 -5.46 46.14 -36.45
N ILE A 438 -5.90 46.99 -35.52
CA ILE A 438 -7.22 47.66 -35.60
C ILE A 438 -7.11 49.16 -35.28
N PRO A 439 -7.86 50.04 -36.01
CA PRO A 439 -7.90 51.46 -35.73
C PRO A 439 -8.27 51.81 -34.28
N LYS A 440 -7.49 52.70 -33.66
CA LYS A 440 -7.67 53.13 -32.26
C LYS A 440 -8.98 53.90 -32.04
N SER A 441 -9.54 54.49 -33.11
CA SER A 441 -10.84 55.16 -33.16
C SER A 441 -12.00 54.22 -32.78
N TRP A 442 -11.99 52.97 -33.25
CA TRP A 442 -13.08 52.00 -33.06
C TRP A 442 -13.29 51.63 -31.58
N ARG A 443 -12.28 51.83 -30.73
CA ARG A 443 -12.38 51.67 -29.27
C ARG A 443 -13.33 52.67 -28.58
N LYS A 444 -13.94 53.60 -29.32
CA LYS A 444 -14.98 54.54 -28.85
C LYS A 444 -16.41 54.04 -29.06
N VAL A 445 -16.60 52.97 -29.84
CA VAL A 445 -17.91 52.32 -30.02
C VAL A 445 -18.36 51.68 -28.70
N ASP A 446 -19.64 51.80 -28.38
CA ASP A 446 -20.24 51.39 -27.09
C ASP A 446 -19.88 49.96 -26.70
N VAL A 447 -20.16 48.98 -27.57
CA VAL A 447 -19.90 47.56 -27.36
C VAL A 447 -18.40 47.26 -27.24
N ILE A 448 -17.58 47.80 -28.16
CA ILE A 448 -16.13 47.55 -28.21
C ILE A 448 -15.45 48.07 -26.92
N ARG A 449 -15.86 49.26 -26.46
CA ARG A 449 -15.35 49.90 -25.26
C ARG A 449 -15.78 49.16 -23.99
N GLU A 450 -17.05 48.76 -23.91
CA GLU A 450 -17.60 48.14 -22.70
C GLU A 450 -17.19 46.67 -22.59
N ALA A 451 -17.02 45.94 -23.70
CA ALA A 451 -16.32 44.66 -23.74
C ALA A 451 -14.84 44.80 -23.35
N GLY A 452 -14.15 45.83 -23.86
CA GLY A 452 -12.77 46.15 -23.48
C GLY A 452 -12.59 46.55 -22.01
N ALA A 453 -13.66 46.93 -21.31
CA ALA A 453 -13.65 47.20 -19.87
C ALA A 453 -13.88 45.92 -19.02
N LEU A 454 -14.38 44.83 -19.61
CA LEU A 454 -14.45 43.51 -18.96
C LEU A 454 -13.15 42.71 -19.08
N GLN A 455 -12.31 43.03 -20.06
CA GLN A 455 -10.96 42.47 -20.23
C GLN A 455 -10.05 42.96 -19.09
N LEU A 456 -10.10 42.26 -17.94
CA LEU A 456 -9.41 42.63 -16.70
C LEU A 456 -7.88 42.72 -16.81
N THR A 457 -7.28 42.25 -17.91
CA THR A 457 -5.84 42.38 -18.18
C THR A 457 -5.57 43.03 -19.52
N GLN A 458 -4.76 44.09 -19.53
CA GLN A 458 -4.01 44.44 -20.73
C GLN A 458 -3.08 43.27 -21.06
N PHE A 459 -3.06 42.82 -22.32
CA PHE A 459 -2.37 41.59 -22.76
C PHE A 459 -0.84 41.76 -22.91
N ASN A 460 -0.17 42.16 -21.83
CA ASN A 460 1.27 42.34 -21.76
C ASN A 460 1.93 41.07 -21.17
N ASP A 461 3.17 40.74 -21.55
CA ASP A 461 3.80 39.47 -21.11
C ASP A 461 3.90 39.31 -19.59
N LYS A 462 4.00 40.42 -18.86
CA LYS A 462 4.01 40.43 -17.39
C LYS A 462 2.66 40.06 -16.76
N THR A 463 1.54 40.39 -17.40
CA THR A 463 0.21 39.95 -16.95
C THR A 463 -0.09 38.53 -17.40
N LYS A 464 0.34 38.14 -18.62
CA LYS A 464 0.29 36.75 -19.12
C LYS A 464 0.96 35.77 -18.12
N ASN A 465 2.18 36.07 -17.65
CA ASN A 465 2.88 35.22 -16.69
C ASN A 465 2.16 35.12 -15.32
N ILE A 466 1.69 36.24 -14.76
CA ILE A 466 0.99 36.24 -13.46
C ILE A 466 -0.35 35.50 -13.54
N LEU A 467 -1.05 35.55 -14.69
CA LEU A 467 -2.23 34.73 -14.92
C LEU A 467 -1.89 33.23 -14.94
N ALA A 468 -0.81 32.81 -15.61
CA ALA A 468 -0.39 31.40 -15.68
C ALA A 468 -0.02 30.82 -14.30
N ASP A 469 0.58 31.62 -13.41
CA ASP A 469 0.86 31.22 -12.03
C ASP A 469 -0.40 31.27 -11.15
N LEU A 470 -1.24 32.30 -11.27
CA LEU A 470 -2.51 32.38 -10.54
C LEU A 470 -3.45 31.21 -10.85
N PHE A 471 -3.52 30.79 -12.11
CA PHE A 471 -4.39 29.69 -12.51
C PHE A 471 -3.80 28.31 -12.21
N PHE A 472 -2.48 28.14 -12.18
CA PHE A 472 -1.87 26.95 -11.58
C PHE A 472 -2.21 26.82 -10.09
N ILE A 473 -2.14 27.92 -9.31
CA ILE A 473 -2.56 27.90 -7.90
C ILE A 473 -4.06 27.59 -7.75
N LYS A 474 -4.93 28.12 -8.63
CA LYS A 474 -6.37 27.78 -8.64
C LYS A 474 -6.65 26.33 -9.04
N GLN A 475 -5.89 25.76 -9.97
CA GLN A 475 -5.95 24.33 -10.33
C GLN A 475 -5.59 23.47 -9.10
N LEU A 476 -4.45 23.76 -8.46
CA LEU A 476 -3.99 23.03 -7.28
C LEU A 476 -5.00 23.12 -6.12
N ALA A 477 -5.58 24.31 -5.90
CA ALA A 477 -6.63 24.52 -4.90
C ALA A 477 -7.92 23.73 -5.24
N ALA A 478 -8.35 23.73 -6.50
CA ALA A 478 -9.53 22.98 -6.92
C ALA A 478 -9.34 21.46 -6.75
N MET A 479 -8.16 20.93 -7.09
CA MET A 479 -7.80 19.53 -6.86
C MET A 479 -7.78 19.18 -5.36
N ALA A 480 -7.15 20.00 -4.52
CA ALA A 480 -7.07 19.78 -3.07
C ALA A 480 -8.45 19.84 -2.38
N GLN A 481 -9.26 20.85 -2.72
CA GLN A 481 -10.64 20.96 -2.23
C GLN A 481 -11.48 19.76 -2.65
N PHE A 482 -11.37 19.31 -3.91
CA PHE A 482 -12.04 18.10 -4.37
C PHE A 482 -11.62 16.88 -3.56
N PHE A 483 -10.32 16.59 -3.42
CA PHE A 483 -9.86 15.42 -2.68
C PHE A 483 -10.28 15.44 -1.20
N SER A 484 -10.34 16.63 -0.58
CA SER A 484 -10.88 16.80 0.78
C SER A 484 -12.38 16.45 0.87
N ILE A 485 -13.21 16.96 -0.05
CA ILE A 485 -14.65 16.63 -0.13
C ILE A 485 -14.85 15.15 -0.45
N ALA A 486 -14.09 14.59 -1.39
CA ALA A 486 -14.17 13.19 -1.80
C ALA A 486 -13.75 12.22 -0.68
N LYS A 487 -12.71 12.55 0.09
CA LYS A 487 -12.27 11.77 1.28
C LYS A 487 -13.35 11.79 2.37
N ARG A 488 -13.99 12.93 2.60
CA ARG A 488 -15.13 13.06 3.52
C ARG A 488 -16.37 12.30 3.02
N TYR A 489 -16.68 12.33 1.73
CA TYR A 489 -17.77 11.55 1.15
C TYR A 489 -17.49 10.03 1.25
N ALA A 490 -16.27 9.59 0.91
CA ALA A 490 -15.86 8.19 1.05
C ALA A 490 -15.91 7.70 2.50
N SER A 491 -15.60 8.55 3.48
CA SER A 491 -15.62 8.19 4.90
C SER A 491 -16.99 7.74 5.43
N ILE A 492 -18.09 8.09 4.77
CA ILE A 492 -19.45 7.59 5.06
C ILE A 492 -19.53 6.05 4.98
N PHE A 493 -18.72 5.44 4.11
CA PHE A 493 -18.67 3.99 3.87
C PHE A 493 -17.65 3.27 4.76
N ILE A 494 -16.80 4.02 5.48
CA ILE A 494 -15.67 3.52 6.26
C ILE A 494 -15.97 3.66 7.77
N VAL A 495 -16.49 4.82 8.18
CA VAL A 495 -16.74 5.18 9.59
C VAL A 495 -18.23 5.46 9.78
N VAL A 496 -18.87 4.77 10.72
CA VAL A 496 -20.31 4.92 11.03
C VAL A 496 -20.54 6.13 11.95
N GLU A 497 -20.13 7.31 11.49
CA GLU A 497 -20.39 8.61 12.12
C GLU A 497 -21.28 9.48 11.25
N PRO A 498 -22.15 10.32 11.86
CA PRO A 498 -23.09 11.17 11.15
C PRO A 498 -22.36 12.42 10.62
N ILE A 499 -21.48 12.21 9.65
CA ILE A 499 -20.85 13.26 8.88
C ILE A 499 -21.94 13.92 8.03
N ALA A 500 -21.94 15.25 7.96
CA ALA A 500 -22.83 15.98 7.07
C ALA A 500 -22.49 15.61 5.61
N VAL A 501 -23.33 14.76 5.02
CA VAL A 501 -23.20 14.31 3.62
C VAL A 501 -23.41 15.52 2.72
N GLU A 502 -22.34 16.00 2.10
CA GLU A 502 -22.48 17.02 1.06
C GLU A 502 -23.12 16.39 -0.18
N SER A 503 -24.03 17.14 -0.81
CA SER A 503 -24.68 16.74 -2.06
C SER A 503 -23.64 16.35 -3.11
N TYR A 504 -23.96 15.38 -3.97
CA TYR A 504 -23.05 14.92 -5.00
C TYR A 504 -22.54 16.05 -5.91
N ASP A 505 -23.36 17.09 -6.14
CA ASP A 505 -22.97 18.29 -6.88
C ASP A 505 -21.78 19.05 -6.24
N ALA A 506 -21.64 19.00 -4.91
CA ALA A 506 -20.54 19.64 -4.19
C ALA A 506 -19.16 19.07 -4.55
N LEU A 507 -19.10 17.80 -4.99
CA LEU A 507 -17.86 17.21 -5.50
C LEU A 507 -17.40 17.85 -6.83
N SER A 508 -18.35 18.39 -7.62
CA SER A 508 -18.05 19.14 -8.85
C SER A 508 -17.79 20.63 -8.62
N LYS A 509 -18.20 21.16 -7.46
CA LYS A 509 -18.12 22.59 -7.10
C LYS A 509 -16.70 23.19 -7.23
N PRO A 510 -15.59 22.53 -6.82
CA PRO A 510 -14.25 23.10 -7.00
C PRO A 510 -13.91 23.35 -8.47
N ILE A 511 -14.30 22.42 -9.37
CA ILE A 511 -14.07 22.54 -10.82
C ILE A 511 -14.98 23.60 -11.43
N LYS A 512 -16.28 23.61 -11.09
CA LYS A 512 -17.20 24.69 -11.48
C LYS A 512 -16.72 26.07 -11.02
N SER A 513 -16.07 26.15 -9.86
CA SER A 513 -15.48 27.40 -9.33
C SER A 513 -14.20 27.81 -10.05
N PHE A 514 -13.33 26.85 -10.42
CA PHE A 514 -12.19 27.12 -11.31
C PHE A 514 -12.66 27.68 -12.65
N VAL A 515 -13.62 27.03 -13.30
CA VAL A 515 -14.18 27.44 -14.60
C VAL A 515 -14.81 28.83 -14.52
N ALA A 516 -15.58 29.12 -13.47
CA ALA A 516 -16.15 30.45 -13.23
C ALA A 516 -15.08 31.54 -13.07
N ASP A 517 -14.00 31.28 -12.35
CA ASP A 517 -12.87 32.21 -12.26
C ASP A 517 -12.10 32.35 -13.58
N PHE A 518 -11.94 31.27 -14.34
CA PHE A 518 -11.25 31.25 -15.63
C PHE A 518 -11.95 32.14 -16.65
N VAL A 519 -13.25 31.89 -16.89
CA VAL A 519 -14.08 32.72 -17.78
C VAL A 519 -14.02 34.19 -17.33
N ARG A 520 -14.29 34.45 -16.04
CA ARG A 520 -14.35 35.80 -15.46
C ARG A 520 -13.06 36.62 -15.61
N LYS A 521 -11.89 35.97 -15.64
CA LYS A 521 -10.59 36.66 -15.62
C LYS A 521 -9.80 36.60 -16.93
N GLN A 522 -10.12 35.67 -17.84
CA GLN A 522 -9.37 35.47 -19.08
C GLN A 522 -10.22 35.63 -20.36
N ILE A 523 -11.54 35.38 -20.32
CA ILE A 523 -12.37 35.26 -21.53
C ILE A 523 -13.39 36.39 -21.70
N LEU A 524 -13.96 36.92 -20.61
CA LEU A 524 -14.99 37.97 -20.69
C LEU A 524 -14.52 39.20 -21.49
N GLY A 525 -15.34 39.60 -22.46
CA GLY A 525 -15.12 40.73 -23.34
C GLY A 525 -14.25 40.43 -24.56
N VAL A 526 -13.64 39.24 -24.70
CA VAL A 526 -12.78 38.91 -25.85
C VAL A 526 -13.60 38.74 -27.12
N ALA A 527 -14.61 37.86 -27.10
CA ALA A 527 -15.46 37.60 -28.26
C ALA A 527 -16.43 38.77 -28.55
N SER A 528 -17.00 39.42 -27.51
CA SER A 528 -17.82 40.63 -27.70
C SER A 528 -17.05 41.77 -28.39
N GLN A 529 -15.80 42.00 -28.01
CA GLN A 529 -14.98 43.03 -28.64
C GLN A 529 -14.62 42.64 -30.08
N SER A 530 -14.28 41.36 -30.32
CA SER A 530 -13.92 40.84 -31.65
C SER A 530 -15.11 40.88 -32.63
N ALA A 531 -16.32 40.52 -32.20
CA ALA A 531 -17.53 40.66 -33.00
C ALA A 531 -17.88 42.14 -33.27
N GLY A 532 -17.68 43.03 -32.29
CA GLY A 532 -17.82 44.48 -32.48
C GLY A 532 -16.85 45.04 -33.53
N TYR A 533 -15.58 44.60 -33.51
CA TYR A 533 -14.59 44.95 -34.54
C TYR A 533 -14.97 44.40 -35.91
N PHE A 534 -15.44 43.15 -35.99
CA PHE A 534 -15.86 42.51 -37.24
C PHE A 534 -17.00 43.28 -37.92
N VAL A 535 -17.97 43.77 -37.13
CA VAL A 535 -19.03 44.65 -37.64
C VAL A 535 -18.47 45.99 -38.18
N CYS A 536 -17.46 46.58 -37.54
CA CYS A 536 -16.84 47.82 -38.02
C CYS A 536 -16.06 47.62 -39.33
N GLU A 537 -15.39 46.48 -39.50
CA GLU A 537 -14.71 46.08 -40.73
C GLU A 537 -15.72 45.94 -41.88
N HIS A 538 -16.76 45.11 -41.73
CA HIS A 538 -17.70 44.83 -42.82
C HIS A 538 -18.68 46.00 -43.09
N LEU A 539 -18.87 46.93 -42.15
CA LEU A 539 -19.50 48.22 -42.45
C LEU A 539 -18.61 49.10 -43.35
N SER A 540 -17.28 48.99 -43.22
CA SER A 540 -16.32 49.66 -44.09
C SER A 540 -16.34 49.05 -45.51
N ASP A 541 -16.50 47.72 -45.63
CA ASP A 541 -16.65 47.02 -46.93
C ASP A 541 -17.97 47.34 -47.67
N ILE A 542 -19.02 47.66 -46.91
CA ILE A 542 -20.27 48.27 -47.42
C ILE A 542 -20.05 49.74 -47.86
N GLY A 543 -18.90 50.32 -47.56
CA GLY A 543 -18.52 51.68 -47.92
C GLY A 543 -18.90 52.75 -46.88
N LEU A 544 -19.21 52.37 -45.63
CA LEU A 544 -19.39 53.34 -44.54
C LEU A 544 -18.02 53.76 -43.97
N ASP A 545 -17.74 55.06 -43.94
CA ASP A 545 -16.55 55.58 -43.29
C ASP A 545 -16.74 55.61 -41.77
N VAL A 546 -16.42 54.49 -41.12
CA VAL A 546 -16.61 54.29 -39.67
C VAL A 546 -15.75 55.28 -38.86
N GLU A 547 -14.57 55.68 -39.33
CA GLU A 547 -13.72 56.62 -38.63
C GLU A 547 -14.30 58.05 -38.62
N LYS A 548 -14.76 58.55 -39.77
CA LYS A 548 -15.43 59.85 -39.86
C LYS A 548 -16.73 59.87 -39.05
N GLU A 549 -17.50 58.79 -39.08
CA GLU A 549 -18.74 58.67 -38.29
C GLU A 549 -18.50 58.63 -36.77
N ILE A 550 -17.41 57.99 -36.32
CA ILE A 550 -16.99 58.06 -34.92
C ILE A 550 -16.56 59.49 -34.55
N ALA A 551 -15.74 60.14 -35.40
CA ALA A 551 -15.26 61.50 -35.15
C ALA A 551 -16.38 62.55 -35.08
N LEU A 552 -17.40 62.42 -35.93
CA LEU A 552 -18.58 63.31 -35.92
C LEU A 552 -19.40 63.21 -34.63
N LYS A 553 -19.39 62.06 -33.95
CA LYS A 553 -20.12 61.82 -32.68
C LYS A 553 -19.26 62.00 -31.41
N ASP A 554 -17.97 62.32 -31.55
CA ASP A 554 -17.03 62.42 -30.43
C ASP A 554 -17.24 63.70 -29.57
N PHE A 555 -17.87 64.72 -30.16
CA PHE A 555 -18.13 66.04 -29.57
C PHE A 555 -19.35 66.05 -28.62
N GLY A 556 -19.29 65.37 -27.49
CA GLY A 556 -20.36 65.40 -26.49
C GLY A 556 -19.99 64.80 -25.13
N ALA A 557 -20.66 65.26 -24.07
CA ALA A 557 -20.33 64.96 -22.66
C ALA A 557 -20.44 63.47 -22.23
N THR A 558 -20.75 62.56 -23.15
CA THR A 558 -20.83 61.11 -22.90
C THR A 558 -19.91 60.27 -23.80
N SER A 559 -19.37 60.83 -24.89
CA SER A 559 -18.57 60.17 -25.95
C SER A 559 -18.90 58.69 -26.14
N ARG A 560 -20.13 58.40 -26.61
CA ARG A 560 -20.59 57.04 -26.95
C ARG A 560 -21.06 56.99 -28.40
N VAL A 561 -20.45 56.12 -29.21
CA VAL A 561 -20.94 55.81 -30.55
C VAL A 561 -21.67 54.48 -30.49
N SER A 562 -23.00 54.46 -30.70
CA SER A 562 -23.75 53.21 -30.71
C SER A 562 -23.45 52.41 -31.98
N ILE A 563 -23.06 51.14 -31.83
CA ILE A 563 -22.93 50.20 -32.96
C ILE A 563 -24.23 50.08 -33.77
N ASP A 564 -25.41 50.17 -33.13
CA ASP A 564 -26.70 50.11 -33.82
C ASP A 564 -26.90 51.30 -34.76
N ASP A 565 -26.35 52.47 -34.42
CA ASP A 565 -26.42 53.66 -35.27
C ASP A 565 -25.46 53.57 -36.45
N LEU A 566 -24.31 52.92 -36.27
CA LEU A 566 -23.39 52.60 -37.37
C LEU A 566 -24.04 51.58 -38.32
N CYS A 567 -24.72 50.55 -37.79
CA CYS A 567 -25.49 49.60 -38.59
C CYS A 567 -26.66 50.28 -39.35
N LYS A 568 -27.39 51.22 -38.74
CA LYS A 568 -28.41 52.04 -39.44
C LYS A 568 -27.81 52.86 -40.57
N LYS A 569 -26.71 53.58 -40.32
CA LYS A 569 -26.02 54.37 -41.35
C LYS A 569 -25.37 53.51 -42.45
N GLY A 570 -25.03 52.26 -42.14
CA GLY A 570 -24.67 51.25 -43.14
C GLY A 570 -25.87 50.90 -44.01
N LEU A 571 -26.99 50.51 -43.39
CA LEU A 571 -28.26 50.20 -44.08
C LEU A 571 -28.76 51.34 -44.99
N ASP A 572 -28.52 52.60 -44.62
CA ASP A 572 -28.86 53.77 -45.45
C ASP A 572 -28.08 53.84 -46.79
N LYS A 573 -26.96 53.10 -46.91
CA LYS A 573 -26.16 52.98 -48.16
C LYS A 573 -26.59 51.83 -49.09
N ARG A 574 -27.65 51.08 -48.75
CA ARG A 574 -28.13 49.95 -49.56
C ARG A 574 -28.58 50.37 -50.96
N THR A 575 -28.28 49.53 -51.95
CA THR A 575 -28.63 49.67 -53.37
C THR A 575 -29.59 48.56 -53.86
N GLN A 576 -29.85 47.57 -53.01
CA GLN A 576 -30.52 46.32 -53.34
C GLN A 576 -32.05 46.46 -53.40
N THR A 577 -32.69 45.63 -54.22
CA THR A 577 -34.16 45.63 -54.35
C THR A 577 -34.84 45.01 -53.13
N GLY A 578 -36.06 45.47 -52.81
CA GLY A 578 -36.83 44.95 -51.68
C GLY A 578 -37.18 43.46 -51.78
N THR A 579 -37.25 42.91 -52.99
CA THR A 579 -37.45 41.47 -53.23
C THR A 579 -36.20 40.66 -52.88
N GLN A 580 -35.00 41.10 -53.27
CA GLN A 580 -33.74 40.45 -52.90
C GLN A 580 -33.54 40.43 -51.38
N LEU A 581 -33.78 41.56 -50.70
CA LEU A 581 -33.71 41.66 -49.24
C LEU A 581 -34.72 40.74 -48.54
N SER A 582 -35.96 40.64 -49.06
CA SER A 582 -36.98 39.73 -48.52
C SER A 582 -36.58 38.26 -48.66
N GLN A 583 -36.06 37.86 -49.82
CA GLN A 583 -35.57 36.52 -50.09
C GLN A 583 -34.38 36.14 -49.17
N ALA A 584 -33.37 37.01 -49.08
CA ALA A 584 -32.21 36.82 -48.23
C ALA A 584 -32.59 36.73 -46.74
N ASN A 585 -33.50 37.59 -46.27
CA ASN A 585 -33.97 37.56 -44.88
C ASN A 585 -34.78 36.28 -44.57
N THR A 586 -35.53 35.78 -45.55
CA THR A 586 -36.25 34.49 -45.44
C THR A 586 -35.27 33.33 -45.32
N LEU A 587 -34.18 33.31 -46.10
CA LEU A 587 -33.13 32.30 -46.01
C LEU A 587 -32.45 32.31 -44.64
N ILE A 588 -32.01 33.50 -44.16
CA ILE A 588 -31.36 33.64 -42.85
C ILE A 588 -32.32 33.25 -41.71
N SER A 589 -33.60 33.61 -41.78
CA SER A 589 -34.60 33.24 -40.76
C SER A 589 -34.85 31.72 -40.72
N ASN A 590 -34.94 31.07 -41.88
CA ASN A 590 -35.10 29.62 -41.98
C ASN A 590 -33.85 28.86 -41.49
N PHE A 591 -32.65 29.42 -41.69
CA PHE A 591 -31.42 28.89 -41.11
C PHE A 591 -31.38 29.07 -39.58
N GLU A 592 -31.64 30.29 -39.10
CA GLU A 592 -31.61 30.65 -37.67
C GLU A 592 -32.57 29.77 -36.84
N THR A 593 -33.75 29.46 -37.39
CA THR A 593 -34.74 28.59 -36.73
C THR A 593 -34.35 27.10 -36.75
N ALA A 594 -33.70 26.61 -37.82
CA ALA A 594 -33.17 25.25 -37.87
C ALA A 594 -31.98 25.08 -36.90
N TRP A 595 -31.03 26.02 -36.93
CA TRP A 595 -29.86 26.05 -36.05
C TRP A 595 -30.24 25.98 -34.57
N LYS A 596 -31.14 26.88 -34.12
CA LYS A 596 -31.57 26.95 -32.71
C LYS A 596 -32.24 25.66 -32.23
N ARG A 597 -33.01 24.97 -33.09
CA ARG A 597 -33.60 23.67 -32.74
C ARG A 597 -32.55 22.57 -32.60
N GLN A 598 -31.63 22.47 -33.56
CA GLN A 598 -30.56 21.47 -33.55
C GLN A 598 -29.64 21.63 -32.32
N ASP A 599 -29.29 22.88 -31.99
CA ASP A 599 -28.49 23.19 -30.80
C ASP A 599 -29.21 22.82 -29.49
N VAL A 600 -30.49 23.19 -29.32
CA VAL A 600 -31.26 22.83 -28.12
C VAL A 600 -31.35 21.31 -27.97
N ALA A 601 -31.61 20.57 -29.05
CA ALA A 601 -31.60 19.10 -29.04
C ALA A 601 -30.23 18.54 -28.61
N LYS A 602 -29.12 19.05 -29.16
CA LYS A 602 -27.75 18.67 -28.76
C LYS A 602 -27.48 18.94 -27.28
N ARG A 603 -27.89 20.10 -26.75
CA ARG A 603 -27.72 20.47 -25.33
C ARG A 603 -28.58 19.60 -24.40
N LEU A 604 -29.85 19.37 -24.72
CA LEU A 604 -30.73 18.48 -23.96
C LEU A 604 -30.17 17.05 -23.89
N ILE A 605 -29.64 16.52 -25.00
CA ILE A 605 -29.06 15.18 -25.05
C ILE A 605 -27.74 15.08 -24.26
N ARG A 606 -26.86 16.08 -24.32
CA ARG A 606 -25.65 16.15 -23.46
C ARG A 606 -26.03 16.20 -21.98
N SER A 607 -26.99 17.05 -21.62
CA SER A 607 -27.48 17.23 -20.25
C SER A 607 -28.14 15.96 -19.71
N ARG A 608 -29.00 15.32 -20.52
CA ARG A 608 -29.62 14.03 -20.21
C ARG A 608 -28.59 12.94 -19.94
N GLY A 609 -27.60 12.75 -20.83
CA GLY A 609 -26.57 11.73 -20.66
C GLY A 609 -25.68 11.94 -19.43
N LEU A 610 -25.38 13.20 -19.10
CA LEU A 610 -24.70 13.56 -17.84
C LEU A 610 -25.54 13.18 -16.61
N MET A 611 -26.84 13.51 -16.63
CA MET A 611 -27.78 13.20 -15.53
C MET A 611 -28.00 11.70 -15.36
N GLU A 612 -28.19 10.94 -16.45
CA GLU A 612 -28.35 9.48 -16.42
C GLU A 612 -27.10 8.79 -15.85
N ALA A 613 -25.89 9.23 -16.25
CA ALA A 613 -24.63 8.72 -15.69
C ALA A 613 -24.47 9.01 -14.19
N LEU A 614 -24.76 10.26 -13.79
CA LEU A 614 -24.70 10.72 -12.40
C LEU A 614 -25.71 9.98 -11.50
N ILE A 615 -26.94 9.78 -11.97
CA ILE A 615 -27.99 9.03 -11.26
C ILE A 615 -27.60 7.56 -11.14
N SER A 616 -27.11 6.93 -12.21
CA SER A 616 -26.60 5.56 -12.19
C SER A 616 -25.50 5.37 -11.14
N GLN A 617 -24.56 6.31 -11.07
CA GLN A 617 -23.46 6.29 -10.11
C GLN A 617 -23.91 6.54 -8.65
N GLN A 618 -24.77 7.54 -8.41
CA GLN A 618 -25.33 7.77 -7.07
C GLN A 618 -26.13 6.55 -6.59
N THR A 619 -26.94 5.96 -7.47
CA THR A 619 -27.69 4.73 -7.19
C THR A 619 -26.74 3.59 -6.83
N LYS A 620 -25.63 3.42 -7.55
CA LYS A 620 -24.59 2.44 -7.24
C LYS A 620 -24.07 2.60 -5.80
N TYR A 621 -23.77 3.82 -5.37
CA TYR A 621 -23.32 4.09 -4.00
C TYR A 621 -24.43 3.91 -2.95
N LEU A 622 -25.64 4.40 -3.19
CA LEU A 622 -26.79 4.24 -2.28
C LEU A 622 -27.11 2.76 -2.03
N THR A 623 -27.25 1.96 -3.09
CA THR A 623 -27.54 0.53 -2.94
C THR A 623 -26.37 -0.24 -2.31
N CYS A 624 -25.12 0.23 -2.47
CA CYS A 624 -23.99 -0.31 -1.69
C CYS A 624 -24.13 0.04 -0.20
N TYR A 625 -24.46 1.29 0.15
CA TYR A 625 -24.69 1.69 1.55
C TYR A 625 -25.81 0.87 2.21
N GLN A 626 -26.94 0.72 1.50
CA GLN A 626 -28.06 -0.11 1.92
C GLN A 626 -27.65 -1.58 2.08
N TRP A 627 -26.89 -2.16 1.13
CA TRP A 627 -26.39 -3.54 1.19
C TRP A 627 -25.50 -3.80 2.41
N LEU A 628 -24.58 -2.87 2.71
CA LEU A 628 -23.68 -2.97 3.86
C LEU A 628 -24.45 -2.94 5.18
N HIS A 629 -25.46 -2.06 5.28
CA HIS A 629 -26.16 -1.72 6.51
C HIS A 629 -27.62 -2.23 6.61
N GLU A 630 -28.05 -3.15 5.74
CA GLU A 630 -29.42 -3.72 5.70
C GLU A 630 -29.87 -4.44 6.99
N ASP A 631 -28.94 -4.67 7.92
CA ASP A 631 -29.17 -5.24 9.25
C ASP A 631 -29.47 -4.15 10.31
N LEU A 632 -29.31 -2.87 9.96
CA LEU A 632 -29.49 -1.68 10.82
C LEU A 632 -30.58 -0.71 10.29
N LEU A 633 -31.05 -0.91 9.06
CA LEU A 633 -32.05 -0.07 8.38
C LEU A 633 -33.49 -0.56 8.64
N PRO A 634 -34.48 0.35 8.70
CA PRO A 634 -35.89 -0.04 8.81
C PRO A 634 -36.42 -0.69 7.53
N ALA A 635 -37.45 -1.54 7.67
CA ALA A 635 -37.98 -2.35 6.58
C ALA A 635 -38.54 -1.56 5.37
N ALA A 636 -38.86 -0.28 5.53
CA ALA A 636 -39.28 0.59 4.43
C ALA A 636 -38.13 0.93 3.47
N SER A 637 -36.93 1.22 4.01
CA SER A 637 -35.69 1.41 3.23
C SER A 637 -35.07 0.10 2.72
N THR A 638 -35.76 -1.03 2.87
CA THR A 638 -35.38 -2.33 2.32
C THR A 638 -36.48 -2.93 1.44
N GLN A 639 -37.35 -2.10 0.85
CA GLN A 639 -38.17 -2.51 -0.29
C GLN A 639 -37.33 -2.34 -1.56
N GLY A 640 -36.91 -3.45 -2.16
CA GLY A 640 -36.11 -3.43 -3.39
C GLY A 640 -36.91 -2.94 -4.59
N ASP A 641 -36.29 -2.17 -5.47
CA ASP A 641 -36.77 -2.05 -6.85
C ASP A 641 -36.65 -3.42 -7.54
N VAL A 642 -37.56 -3.71 -8.48
CA VAL A 642 -37.61 -4.98 -9.22
C VAL A 642 -36.27 -5.26 -9.95
N ASN A 643 -35.55 -4.21 -10.34
CA ASN A 643 -34.24 -4.33 -10.98
C ASN A 643 -33.06 -4.46 -9.99
N GLN A 644 -33.25 -4.11 -8.71
CA GLN A 644 -32.21 -4.06 -7.69
C GLN A 644 -32.64 -4.74 -6.37
N PRO A 645 -32.61 -6.08 -6.32
CA PRO A 645 -32.96 -6.84 -5.12
C PRO A 645 -32.00 -6.57 -3.95
N THR A 646 -32.56 -6.63 -2.75
CA THR A 646 -31.83 -6.58 -1.48
C THR A 646 -30.89 -7.79 -1.30
N ARG A 647 -30.00 -7.71 -0.31
CA ARG A 647 -29.10 -8.82 0.07
C ARG A 647 -29.91 -10.03 0.53
N LYS A 648 -30.96 -9.83 1.34
CA LYS A 648 -31.87 -10.91 1.77
C LYS A 648 -32.56 -11.58 0.58
N GLU A 649 -33.06 -10.83 -0.39
CA GLU A 649 -33.70 -11.38 -1.60
C GLU A 649 -32.70 -12.16 -2.47
N LEU A 650 -31.54 -11.58 -2.78
CA LEU A 650 -30.53 -12.23 -3.62
C LEU A 650 -29.98 -13.53 -2.97
N LEU A 651 -29.77 -13.54 -1.66
CA LEU A 651 -29.34 -14.74 -0.93
C LEU A 651 -30.44 -15.79 -0.83
N THR A 652 -31.71 -15.37 -0.80
CA THR A 652 -32.86 -16.29 -0.86
C THR A 652 -32.98 -16.91 -2.26
N GLN A 653 -32.77 -16.13 -3.33
CA GLN A 653 -32.71 -16.61 -4.71
C GLN A 653 -31.54 -17.60 -4.92
N LEU A 654 -30.33 -17.25 -4.45
CA LEU A 654 -29.17 -18.13 -4.52
C LEU A 654 -29.43 -19.45 -3.77
N ARG A 655 -30.01 -19.39 -2.56
CA ARG A 655 -30.35 -20.58 -1.76
C ARG A 655 -31.41 -21.46 -2.43
N SER A 656 -32.43 -20.89 -3.07
CA SER A 656 -33.48 -21.68 -3.74
C SER A 656 -32.97 -22.33 -5.02
N SER A 657 -32.28 -21.59 -5.90
CA SER A 657 -31.66 -22.16 -7.12
C SER A 657 -30.62 -23.23 -6.77
N LEU A 658 -29.77 -23.01 -5.76
CA LEU A 658 -28.81 -24.01 -5.26
C LEU A 658 -29.52 -25.28 -4.75
N SER A 659 -30.59 -25.14 -3.95
CA SER A 659 -31.35 -26.28 -3.42
C SER A 659 -31.95 -27.13 -4.54
N VAL A 660 -32.55 -26.50 -5.56
CA VAL A 660 -33.12 -27.22 -6.72
C VAL A 660 -32.02 -27.89 -7.55
N MET A 661 -30.88 -27.22 -7.74
CA MET A 661 -29.73 -27.76 -8.46
C MET A 661 -29.16 -29.01 -7.76
N VAL A 662 -28.92 -28.94 -6.44
CA VAL A 662 -28.42 -30.06 -5.64
C VAL A 662 -29.43 -31.22 -5.62
N GLN A 663 -30.73 -30.93 -5.46
CA GLN A 663 -31.78 -31.95 -5.49
C GLN A 663 -31.89 -32.66 -6.86
N SER A 664 -31.65 -31.95 -7.96
CA SER A 664 -31.67 -32.54 -9.31
C SER A 664 -30.49 -33.49 -9.59
N ASN A 665 -29.43 -33.47 -8.78
CA ASN A 665 -28.20 -34.18 -9.08
C ASN A 665 -28.30 -35.70 -8.94
N SER A 666 -29.11 -36.23 -8.01
CA SER A 666 -29.32 -37.69 -7.91
C SER A 666 -29.99 -38.23 -9.18
N SER A 667 -31.07 -37.60 -9.63
CA SER A 667 -31.78 -37.98 -10.86
C SER A 667 -30.90 -37.85 -12.11
N TYR A 668 -30.00 -36.85 -12.16
CA TYR A 668 -29.00 -36.72 -13.22
C TYR A 668 -28.01 -37.90 -13.23
N ILE A 669 -27.49 -38.30 -12.07
CA ILE A 669 -26.56 -39.44 -11.95
C ILE A 669 -27.28 -40.74 -12.33
N GLU A 670 -28.44 -41.02 -11.76
CA GLU A 670 -29.23 -42.21 -12.07
C GLU A 670 -29.57 -42.34 -13.57
N LEU A 671 -29.87 -41.22 -14.24
CA LEU A 671 -30.21 -41.21 -15.66
C LEU A 671 -28.96 -41.32 -16.54
N SER A 672 -27.85 -40.70 -16.12
CA SER A 672 -26.52 -40.88 -16.73
C SER A 672 -26.06 -42.33 -16.67
N GLU A 673 -26.27 -43.02 -15.56
CA GLU A 673 -25.95 -44.45 -15.41
C GLU A 673 -26.84 -45.33 -16.31
N LYS A 674 -28.15 -45.03 -16.40
CA LYS A 674 -29.08 -45.73 -17.31
C LYS A 674 -28.70 -45.54 -18.78
N VAL A 675 -28.34 -44.33 -19.21
CA VAL A 675 -27.83 -44.05 -20.57
C VAL A 675 -26.51 -44.78 -20.82
N SER A 676 -25.55 -44.71 -19.90
CA SER A 676 -24.26 -45.42 -20.02
C SER A 676 -24.43 -46.94 -20.11
N ALA A 677 -25.41 -47.52 -19.39
CA ALA A 677 -25.72 -48.94 -19.45
C ALA A 677 -26.37 -49.35 -20.80
N ALA A 678 -27.30 -48.54 -21.32
CA ALA A 678 -27.92 -48.76 -22.63
C ALA A 678 -26.89 -48.64 -23.77
N GLU A 679 -26.05 -47.61 -23.74
CA GLU A 679 -24.95 -47.44 -24.69
C GLU A 679 -23.91 -48.56 -24.58
N GLY A 680 -23.61 -49.04 -23.37
CA GLY A 680 -22.77 -50.22 -23.15
C GLY A 680 -23.32 -51.50 -23.81
N GLN A 681 -24.64 -51.71 -23.77
CA GLN A 681 -25.28 -52.81 -24.50
C GLN A 681 -25.17 -52.64 -26.03
N ILE A 682 -25.39 -51.42 -26.55
CA ILE A 682 -25.21 -51.12 -27.97
C ILE A 682 -23.76 -51.36 -28.40
N THR A 683 -22.76 -50.91 -27.63
CA THR A 683 -21.33 -51.16 -27.87
C THR A 683 -21.00 -52.66 -27.89
N GLN A 684 -21.57 -53.47 -27.00
CA GLN A 684 -21.39 -54.93 -27.04
C GLN A 684 -22.00 -55.56 -28.31
N ARG A 685 -23.19 -55.14 -28.72
CA ARG A 685 -23.84 -55.62 -29.96
C ARG A 685 -23.09 -55.21 -31.21
N LEU A 686 -22.58 -53.97 -31.26
CA LEU A 686 -21.71 -53.49 -32.34
C LEU A 686 -20.39 -54.27 -32.39
N LYS A 687 -19.81 -54.68 -31.25
CA LYS A 687 -18.62 -55.55 -31.21
C LYS A 687 -18.87 -56.93 -31.81
N TRP A 688 -19.98 -57.58 -31.46
CA TRP A 688 -20.35 -58.86 -32.05
C TRP A 688 -20.62 -58.74 -33.56
N ASN A 689 -21.36 -57.72 -33.98
CA ASN A 689 -21.69 -57.51 -35.40
C ASN A 689 -20.47 -57.07 -36.23
N ALA A 690 -19.53 -56.30 -35.68
CA ALA A 690 -18.28 -55.93 -36.35
C ALA A 690 -17.34 -57.13 -36.57
N GLY A 691 -17.36 -58.12 -35.67
CA GLY A 691 -16.66 -59.40 -35.88
C GLY A 691 -17.19 -60.22 -37.05
N ALA A 692 -18.48 -60.07 -37.39
CA ALA A 692 -19.11 -60.72 -38.55
C ALA A 692 -19.09 -59.86 -39.83
N ASN A 693 -19.03 -58.53 -39.71
CA ASN A 693 -19.05 -57.59 -40.83
C ASN A 693 -18.03 -56.46 -40.62
N PRO A 694 -16.85 -56.52 -41.26
CA PRO A 694 -15.78 -55.53 -41.09
C PRO A 694 -16.17 -54.07 -41.38
N LYS A 695 -17.22 -53.82 -42.18
CA LYS A 695 -17.69 -52.45 -42.46
C LYS A 695 -18.19 -51.75 -41.19
N LEU A 696 -18.74 -52.50 -40.24
CA LEU A 696 -19.25 -51.98 -38.96
C LEU A 696 -18.14 -51.62 -37.96
N ALA A 697 -16.89 -52.06 -38.16
CA ALA A 697 -15.78 -51.67 -37.28
C ALA A 697 -15.60 -50.14 -37.25
N SER A 698 -15.74 -49.48 -38.42
CA SER A 698 -15.68 -48.01 -38.52
C SER A 698 -16.81 -47.29 -37.79
N VAL A 699 -17.98 -47.93 -37.68
CA VAL A 699 -19.16 -47.41 -36.96
C VAL A 699 -18.99 -47.61 -35.45
N LEU A 700 -18.48 -48.79 -35.04
CA LEU A 700 -18.12 -49.09 -33.66
C LEU A 700 -17.11 -48.07 -33.11
N THR A 701 -15.99 -47.83 -33.81
CA THR A 701 -14.98 -46.85 -33.34
C THR A 701 -15.54 -45.44 -33.21
N ARG A 702 -16.45 -45.02 -34.11
CA ARG A 702 -17.14 -43.73 -34.00
C ARG A 702 -18.12 -43.69 -32.82
N PHE A 703 -18.83 -44.78 -32.56
CA PHE A 703 -19.75 -44.90 -31.43
C PHE A 703 -19.01 -44.90 -30.09
N GLU A 704 -17.91 -45.65 -29.97
CA GLU A 704 -17.05 -45.66 -28.77
C GLU A 704 -16.40 -44.29 -28.52
N ALA A 705 -15.95 -43.59 -29.57
CA ALA A 705 -15.45 -42.22 -29.45
C ALA A 705 -16.55 -41.25 -28.98
N ALA A 706 -17.77 -41.35 -29.49
CA ALA A 706 -18.90 -40.54 -29.05
C ALA A 706 -19.33 -40.86 -27.60
N GLN A 707 -19.31 -42.15 -27.21
CA GLN A 707 -19.55 -42.60 -25.84
C GLN A 707 -18.51 -42.03 -24.86
N ALA A 708 -17.22 -42.12 -25.20
CA ALA A 708 -16.14 -41.54 -24.40
C ALA A 708 -16.23 -40.00 -24.29
N ALA A 709 -16.54 -39.31 -25.40
CA ALA A 709 -16.75 -37.87 -25.41
C ALA A 709 -17.92 -37.47 -24.50
N ARG A 710 -19.06 -38.17 -24.61
CA ARG A 710 -20.24 -37.94 -23.76
C ARG A 710 -19.95 -38.19 -22.28
N SER A 711 -19.24 -39.27 -21.92
CA SER A 711 -18.82 -39.52 -20.54
C SER A 711 -17.93 -38.40 -19.98
N SER A 712 -16.98 -37.90 -20.78
CA SER A 712 -16.13 -36.76 -20.41
C SER A 712 -16.94 -35.47 -20.20
N LEU A 713 -17.94 -35.24 -21.06
CA LEU A 713 -18.83 -34.08 -21.00
C LEU A 713 -19.74 -34.11 -19.77
N LEU A 714 -20.36 -35.25 -19.47
CA LEU A 714 -21.15 -35.51 -18.26
C LEU A 714 -20.31 -35.34 -16.98
N GLN A 715 -19.05 -35.79 -16.99
CA GLN A 715 -18.11 -35.58 -15.89
C GLN A 715 -17.74 -34.09 -15.73
N THR A 716 -17.57 -33.36 -16.83
CA THR A 716 -17.26 -31.93 -16.84
C THR A 716 -18.44 -31.10 -16.30
N GLN A 717 -19.66 -31.37 -16.76
CA GLN A 717 -20.92 -30.83 -16.21
C GLN A 717 -21.16 -31.22 -14.73
N THR A 718 -20.50 -32.28 -14.25
CA THR A 718 -20.49 -32.67 -12.83
C THR A 718 -19.45 -31.93 -12.01
N ASN A 719 -18.30 -31.61 -12.59
CA ASN A 719 -17.26 -30.82 -11.94
C ASN A 719 -17.69 -29.35 -11.78
N PHE A 720 -18.21 -28.71 -12.83
CA PHE A 720 -18.72 -27.33 -12.76
C PHE A 720 -19.80 -27.15 -11.69
N MET A 721 -20.73 -28.11 -11.57
CA MET A 721 -21.80 -28.07 -10.57
C MET A 721 -21.26 -28.21 -9.13
N LYS A 722 -20.23 -29.05 -8.90
CA LYS A 722 -19.55 -29.16 -7.60
C LYS A 722 -18.81 -27.87 -7.23
N GLU A 723 -18.08 -27.29 -8.17
CA GLU A 723 -17.33 -26.04 -8.00
C GLU A 723 -18.29 -24.89 -7.64
N LEU A 724 -19.34 -24.72 -8.45
CA LEU A 724 -20.39 -23.72 -8.24
C LEU A 724 -21.16 -23.93 -6.92
N SER A 725 -21.44 -25.18 -6.54
CA SER A 725 -22.05 -25.50 -5.24
C SER A 725 -21.13 -25.09 -4.10
N THR A 726 -19.82 -25.31 -4.23
CA THR A 726 -18.82 -24.92 -3.22
C THR A 726 -18.80 -23.41 -3.04
N TYR A 727 -18.69 -22.62 -4.11
CA TYR A 727 -18.76 -21.16 -4.02
C TYR A 727 -20.11 -20.68 -3.43
N SER A 728 -21.23 -21.25 -3.88
CA SER A 728 -22.56 -20.89 -3.39
C SER A 728 -22.74 -21.17 -1.90
N HIS A 729 -22.26 -22.32 -1.41
CA HIS A 729 -22.28 -22.66 0.02
C HIS A 729 -21.33 -21.78 0.83
N SER A 730 -20.13 -21.47 0.33
CA SER A 730 -19.18 -20.58 1.02
C SER A 730 -19.73 -19.16 1.17
N VAL A 731 -20.36 -18.60 0.13
CA VAL A 731 -21.03 -17.28 0.19
C VAL A 731 -22.21 -17.29 1.16
N LEU A 732 -23.10 -18.28 1.06
CA LEU A 732 -24.24 -18.41 1.97
C LEU A 732 -23.77 -18.59 3.43
N HIS A 733 -22.67 -19.30 3.68
CA HIS A 733 -22.13 -19.48 5.02
C HIS A 733 -21.46 -18.21 5.56
N LEU A 734 -20.70 -17.47 4.74
CA LEU A 734 -20.11 -16.20 5.14
C LEU A 734 -21.19 -15.21 5.60
N GLU A 735 -22.31 -15.14 4.87
CA GLU A 735 -23.47 -14.32 5.21
C GLU A 735 -24.21 -14.81 6.47
N THR A 736 -24.29 -16.13 6.75
CA THR A 736 -24.83 -16.61 8.04
C THR A 736 -23.95 -16.26 9.25
N MET A 737 -22.72 -15.79 9.06
CA MET A 737 -21.84 -15.32 10.14
C MET A 737 -21.95 -13.81 10.44
N ARG A 738 -22.89 -13.08 9.81
CA ARG A 738 -23.22 -11.68 10.16
C ARG A 738 -24.01 -11.58 11.47
N SER A 739 -23.73 -10.54 12.26
CA SER A 739 -24.25 -10.28 13.61
C SER A 739 -25.72 -10.63 13.89
N ASN A 740 -26.65 -10.30 12.99
CA ASN A 740 -28.09 -10.51 13.22
C ASN A 740 -28.58 -11.96 12.98
N SER A 741 -27.70 -12.89 12.60
CA SER A 741 -28.03 -14.32 12.42
C SER A 741 -28.06 -15.08 13.75
N GLN A 742 -28.96 -16.06 13.87
CA GLN A 742 -29.00 -16.94 15.04
C GLN A 742 -27.69 -17.73 15.21
N ASP A 743 -27.05 -18.15 14.11
CA ASP A 743 -25.76 -18.86 14.16
C ASP A 743 -24.60 -17.94 14.56
N ALA A 744 -24.66 -16.66 14.15
CA ALA A 744 -23.71 -15.65 14.59
C ALA A 744 -23.86 -15.34 16.09
N VAL A 745 -25.09 -15.16 16.60
CA VAL A 745 -25.37 -15.02 18.04
C VAL A 745 -24.92 -16.26 18.83
N ASN A 746 -25.14 -17.46 18.29
CA ASN A 746 -24.67 -18.71 18.87
C ASN A 746 -23.12 -18.80 18.92
N LEU A 747 -22.44 -18.30 17.89
CA LEU A 747 -20.97 -18.20 17.84
C LEU A 747 -20.47 -17.14 18.84
N GLU A 748 -21.09 -15.97 18.88
CA GLU A 748 -20.75 -14.87 19.77
C GLU A 748 -20.84 -15.27 21.25
N SER A 749 -21.89 -16.01 21.61
CA SER A 749 -22.08 -16.54 22.97
C SER A 749 -20.96 -17.52 23.35
N LYS A 750 -20.62 -18.47 22.46
CA LYS A 750 -19.49 -19.42 22.68
C LYS A 750 -18.14 -18.70 22.78
N CYS A 751 -17.98 -17.63 22.00
CA CYS A 751 -16.78 -16.81 21.93
C CYS A 751 -16.60 -15.95 23.20
N ASN A 752 -17.67 -15.29 23.68
CA ASN A 752 -17.70 -14.63 25.00
C ASN A 752 -17.35 -15.62 26.12
N GLN A 753 -17.96 -16.81 26.14
CA GLN A 753 -17.68 -17.86 27.14
C GLN A 753 -16.21 -18.30 27.12
N LEU A 754 -15.59 -18.42 25.93
CA LEU A 754 -14.16 -18.71 25.79
C LEU A 754 -13.30 -17.58 26.36
N ILE A 755 -13.58 -16.33 25.99
CA ILE A 755 -12.81 -15.17 26.45
C ILE A 755 -12.90 -15.02 27.98
N SER A 756 -14.09 -15.19 28.56
CA SER A 756 -14.28 -15.24 30.02
C SER A 756 -13.47 -16.36 30.66
N ARG A 757 -13.51 -17.57 30.10
CA ARG A 757 -12.72 -18.71 30.62
C ARG A 757 -11.21 -18.51 30.49
N CYS A 758 -10.74 -17.84 29.44
CA CYS A 758 -9.33 -17.44 29.32
C CYS A 758 -8.95 -16.42 30.40
N LEU A 759 -9.78 -15.39 30.62
CA LEU A 759 -9.57 -14.40 31.68
C LEU A 759 -9.53 -15.05 33.07
N ASP A 760 -10.42 -16.01 33.37
CA ASP A 760 -10.43 -16.71 34.66
C ASP A 760 -9.23 -17.67 34.83
N VAL A 761 -8.76 -18.29 33.75
CA VAL A 761 -7.49 -19.04 33.75
C VAL A 761 -6.31 -18.12 34.03
N CYS A 762 -6.26 -16.91 33.43
CA CYS A 762 -5.22 -15.93 33.75
C CYS A 762 -5.27 -15.50 35.23
N LYS A 763 -6.45 -15.20 35.77
CA LYS A 763 -6.61 -14.84 37.20
C LYS A 763 -6.10 -15.92 38.14
N ASN A 764 -6.40 -17.19 37.83
CA ASN A 764 -5.96 -18.32 38.67
C ASN A 764 -4.43 -18.52 38.57
N LEU A 765 -3.85 -18.40 37.38
CA LEU A 765 -2.40 -18.47 37.16
C LEU A 765 -1.63 -17.31 37.82
N GLU A 766 -2.22 -16.12 37.89
CA GLU A 766 -1.66 -14.97 38.60
C GLU A 766 -1.93 -15.03 40.12
N GLY A 767 -2.92 -15.81 40.58
CA GLY A 767 -3.31 -15.98 41.98
C GLY A 767 -2.52 -17.03 42.76
N ASP A 768 -2.11 -18.14 42.12
CA ASP A 768 -1.35 -19.24 42.74
C ASP A 768 0.11 -18.85 43.02
N SER A 769 0.29 -17.99 44.02
CA SER A 769 1.55 -17.39 44.47
C SER A 769 2.47 -18.35 45.26
N GLN A 770 2.47 -19.63 44.90
CA GLN A 770 3.39 -20.67 45.39
C GLN A 770 4.54 -20.95 44.39
N ILE A 771 5.03 -19.91 43.70
CA ILE A 771 6.19 -20.02 42.80
C ILE A 771 7.46 -20.20 43.64
N ASN A 772 7.83 -21.46 43.87
CA ASN A 772 9.02 -21.88 44.61
C ASN A 772 10.30 -21.33 43.93
N GLU A 773 11.36 -21.09 44.70
CA GLU A 773 12.62 -20.52 44.22
C GLU A 773 13.23 -21.34 43.06
N GLN A 774 13.10 -22.66 43.13
CA GLN A 774 13.46 -23.59 42.05
C GLN A 774 12.72 -23.31 40.72
N GLN A 775 11.46 -22.92 40.77
CA GLN A 775 10.65 -22.58 39.59
C GLN A 775 11.03 -21.20 39.05
N ARG A 776 11.41 -20.24 39.90
CA ARG A 776 11.98 -18.95 39.47
C ARG A 776 13.30 -19.16 38.74
N LEU A 777 14.18 -20.01 39.29
CA LEU A 777 15.45 -20.36 38.66
C LEU A 777 15.22 -21.03 37.29
N MET A 778 14.30 -21.98 37.20
CA MET A 778 13.93 -22.63 35.94
C MET A 778 13.32 -21.65 34.91
N MET A 779 12.50 -20.68 35.34
CA MET A 779 12.04 -19.60 34.45
C MET A 779 13.17 -18.68 33.98
N SER A 780 14.16 -18.37 34.82
CA SER A 780 15.33 -17.57 34.42
C SER A 780 16.24 -18.27 33.39
N LEU A 781 16.16 -19.60 33.31
CA LEU A 781 16.84 -20.42 32.30
C LEU A 781 16.06 -20.54 30.98
N MET A 782 14.82 -20.05 30.91
CA MET A 782 14.05 -20.01 29.65
C MET A 782 14.48 -18.82 28.79
N SER A 783 15.01 -19.08 27.60
CA SER A 783 15.20 -18.02 26.61
C SER A 783 13.84 -17.52 26.10
N LYS A 784 13.76 -16.23 25.69
CA LYS A 784 12.50 -15.60 25.29
C LYS A 784 11.81 -16.27 24.09
N GLY A 785 12.52 -17.08 23.30
CA GLY A 785 11.99 -17.75 22.11
C GLY A 785 11.34 -19.12 22.33
N ASP A 786 11.71 -19.87 23.38
CA ASP A 786 11.39 -21.32 23.48
C ASP A 786 9.97 -21.62 24.03
N ARG A 787 9.00 -20.72 23.78
CA ARG A 787 7.64 -20.76 24.36
C ARG A 787 6.71 -21.85 23.79
N GLN A 788 7.02 -22.47 22.65
CA GLN A 788 6.05 -23.28 21.91
C GLN A 788 6.05 -24.79 22.17
N LYS A 789 7.06 -25.38 22.83
CA LYS A 789 7.12 -26.85 23.06
C LYS A 789 7.66 -27.26 24.44
N THR A 790 6.82 -27.09 25.47
CA THR A 790 7.01 -27.74 26.77
C THR A 790 6.79 -29.26 26.65
N GLY A 791 7.88 -30.02 26.74
CA GLY A 791 7.85 -31.50 26.67
C GLY A 791 9.24 -32.10 26.96
N ASN A 792 9.34 -33.42 26.98
CA ASN A 792 10.53 -34.13 27.48
C ASN A 792 11.86 -33.70 26.81
N ALA A 793 11.84 -33.28 25.54
CA ALA A 793 13.01 -32.78 24.83
C ALA A 793 13.54 -31.42 25.36
N PHE A 794 12.67 -30.58 25.96
CA PHE A 794 13.10 -29.37 26.67
C PHE A 794 13.76 -29.75 28.01
N LEU A 795 13.15 -30.67 28.77
CA LEU A 795 13.69 -31.16 30.04
C LEU A 795 15.08 -31.81 29.85
N GLY A 796 15.29 -32.56 28.77
CA GLY A 796 16.60 -33.07 28.38
C GLY A 796 17.63 -31.96 28.16
N ARG A 797 17.35 -30.98 27.28
CA ARG A 797 18.27 -29.85 27.04
C ARG A 797 18.58 -29.02 28.30
N ALA A 798 17.57 -28.83 29.16
CA ALA A 798 17.75 -28.13 30.44
C ALA A 798 18.64 -28.93 31.40
N HIS A 799 18.40 -30.24 31.53
CA HIS A 799 19.25 -31.18 32.28
C HIS A 799 20.70 -31.14 31.78
N ASP A 800 20.92 -31.25 30.47
CA ASP A 800 22.26 -31.31 29.89
C ASP A 800 23.04 -29.99 30.08
N SER A 801 22.35 -28.85 30.00
CA SER A 801 22.93 -27.53 30.30
C SER A 801 23.32 -27.40 31.78
N VAL A 802 22.46 -27.85 32.71
CA VAL A 802 22.75 -27.87 34.15
C VAL A 802 23.89 -28.84 34.47
N GLN A 803 23.91 -30.02 33.83
CA GLN A 803 24.95 -31.04 34.00
C GLN A 803 26.32 -30.55 33.49
N SER A 804 26.34 -29.79 32.40
CA SER A 804 27.55 -29.12 31.88
C SER A 804 28.09 -28.08 32.86
N HIS A 805 27.22 -27.20 33.40
CA HIS A 805 27.61 -26.21 34.42
C HIS A 805 28.08 -26.88 35.73
N SER A 806 27.38 -27.91 36.19
CA SER A 806 27.76 -28.72 37.36
C SER A 806 29.14 -29.35 37.17
N SER A 807 29.41 -29.94 35.99
CA SER A 807 30.72 -30.52 35.64
C SER A 807 31.84 -29.47 35.63
N SER A 808 31.56 -28.27 35.13
CA SER A 808 32.49 -27.13 35.14
C SER A 808 32.83 -26.66 36.56
N LEU A 809 31.83 -26.55 37.43
CA LEU A 809 32.02 -26.21 38.86
C LEU A 809 32.77 -27.31 39.62
N MET A 810 32.44 -28.58 39.39
CA MET A 810 33.16 -29.73 39.96
C MET A 810 34.63 -29.75 39.54
N SER A 811 34.94 -29.38 38.29
CA SER A 811 36.31 -29.21 37.81
C SER A 811 37.06 -28.10 38.57
N LYS A 812 36.43 -26.92 38.74
CA LYS A 812 36.99 -25.80 39.53
C LYS A 812 37.23 -26.19 41.00
N ILE A 813 36.28 -26.87 41.64
CA ILE A 813 36.42 -27.38 43.02
C ILE A 813 37.58 -28.37 43.13
N LYS A 814 37.74 -29.27 42.15
CA LYS A 814 38.87 -30.22 42.11
C LYS A 814 40.22 -29.51 41.92
N GLY A 815 40.25 -28.42 41.14
CA GLY A 815 41.42 -27.55 41.01
C GLY A 815 41.80 -26.87 42.32
N LEU A 816 40.84 -26.22 43.00
CA LEU A 816 41.05 -25.56 44.29
C LEU A 816 41.51 -26.54 45.38
N LYS A 817 40.88 -27.72 45.49
CA LYS A 817 41.31 -28.76 46.45
C LYS A 817 42.76 -29.21 46.23
N ARG A 818 43.20 -29.34 44.97
CA ARG A 818 44.61 -29.64 44.67
C ARG A 818 45.55 -28.50 45.09
N SER A 819 45.14 -27.25 44.88
CA SER A 819 45.94 -26.09 45.30
C SER A 819 46.12 -26.03 46.82
N VAL A 820 45.06 -26.32 47.60
CA VAL A 820 45.13 -26.38 49.07
C VAL A 820 46.11 -27.46 49.54
N GLY A 821 46.06 -28.66 48.95
CA GLY A 821 46.99 -29.75 49.31
C GLY A 821 48.47 -29.37 49.15
N VAL A 822 48.83 -28.74 48.03
CA VAL A 822 50.22 -28.28 47.76
C VAL A 822 50.68 -27.20 48.76
N ILE A 823 49.75 -26.38 49.27
CA ILE A 823 50.04 -25.39 50.32
C ILE A 823 50.24 -26.10 51.68
N GLN A 824 49.40 -27.09 51.99
CA GLN A 824 49.48 -27.87 53.23
C GLN A 824 50.77 -28.71 53.33
N GLU A 825 51.22 -29.32 52.23
CA GLU A 825 52.51 -30.01 52.13
C GLU A 825 53.70 -29.06 52.40
N LYS A 826 53.68 -27.87 51.77
CA LYS A 826 54.71 -26.83 52.03
C LYS A 826 54.71 -26.38 53.48
N TYR A 827 53.54 -26.19 54.08
CA TYR A 827 53.42 -25.77 55.48
C TYR A 827 54.00 -26.82 56.44
N GLN A 828 53.61 -28.09 56.30
CA GLN A 828 54.16 -29.21 57.09
C GLN A 828 55.70 -29.29 57.00
N SER A 829 56.29 -29.01 55.83
CA SER A 829 57.73 -28.98 55.63
C SER A 829 58.43 -27.87 56.44
N HIS A 830 57.84 -26.67 56.51
CA HIS A 830 58.39 -25.57 57.33
C HIS A 830 58.32 -25.87 58.84
N VAL A 831 57.19 -26.42 59.31
CA VAL A 831 57.03 -26.84 60.72
C VAL A 831 58.05 -27.91 61.11
N SER A 832 58.24 -28.91 60.24
CA SER A 832 59.27 -29.95 60.41
C SER A 832 60.67 -29.34 60.48
N THR A 833 60.96 -28.33 59.66
CA THR A 833 62.26 -27.63 59.65
C THR A 833 62.51 -26.89 60.96
N MET A 834 61.54 -26.12 61.46
CA MET A 834 61.64 -25.44 62.76
C MET A 834 61.87 -26.42 63.93
N GLN A 835 61.22 -27.58 63.90
CA GLN A 835 61.38 -28.61 64.92
C GLN A 835 62.77 -29.27 64.89
N PHE A 836 63.14 -29.85 63.74
CA PHE A 836 64.33 -30.71 63.67
C PHE A 836 65.63 -29.94 63.43
N VAL A 837 65.60 -28.82 62.70
CA VAL A 837 66.80 -28.03 62.39
C VAL A 837 67.04 -26.93 63.42
N THR A 838 66.00 -26.18 63.82
CA THR A 838 66.16 -25.02 64.70
C THR A 838 66.11 -25.39 66.18
N LEU A 839 64.97 -25.92 66.67
CA LEU A 839 64.76 -26.15 68.10
C LEU A 839 65.72 -27.21 68.67
N ASN A 840 65.80 -28.38 68.02
CA ASN A 840 66.65 -29.48 68.49
C ASN A 840 68.15 -29.12 68.49
N ALA A 841 68.64 -28.35 67.52
CA ALA A 841 70.03 -27.89 67.49
C ALA A 841 70.32 -26.90 68.63
N HIS A 842 69.43 -25.93 68.85
CA HIS A 842 69.54 -25.02 69.99
C HIS A 842 69.48 -25.74 71.33
N HIS A 843 68.65 -26.79 71.46
CA HIS A 843 68.57 -27.63 72.68
C HIS A 843 69.87 -28.39 72.96
N LYS A 844 70.56 -28.88 71.92
CA LYS A 844 71.88 -29.50 72.05
C LYS A 844 72.91 -28.48 72.52
N LEU A 845 73.06 -27.37 71.78
CA LEU A 845 74.05 -26.32 72.07
C LEU A 845 73.87 -25.70 73.47
N ILE A 846 72.63 -25.39 73.87
CA ILE A 846 72.40 -24.89 75.23
C ILE A 846 72.69 -25.95 76.28
N SER A 847 72.50 -27.25 76.02
CA SER A 847 72.81 -28.29 77.01
C SER A 847 74.30 -28.41 77.27
N GLU A 848 75.13 -28.21 76.24
CA GLU A 848 76.59 -28.20 76.32
C GLU A 848 77.10 -26.99 77.13
N VAL A 849 76.51 -25.80 76.92
CA VAL A 849 76.97 -24.54 77.54
C VAL A 849 76.28 -24.23 78.89
N ARG A 850 75.10 -24.80 79.18
CA ARG A 850 74.30 -24.54 80.39
C ARG A 850 75.00 -24.90 81.70
N ALA A 851 75.93 -25.87 81.68
CA ALA A 851 76.75 -26.18 82.85
C ALA A 851 77.65 -24.99 83.20
N VAL A 852 78.43 -24.52 82.23
CA VAL A 852 79.34 -23.37 82.36
C VAL A 852 78.59 -22.10 82.78
N LEU A 853 77.47 -21.80 82.14
CA LEU A 853 76.63 -20.64 82.50
C LEU A 853 76.08 -20.74 83.94
N LYS A 854 75.82 -21.94 84.46
CA LYS A 854 75.39 -22.11 85.86
C LYS A 854 76.53 -21.91 86.87
N THR A 855 77.78 -22.20 86.51
CA THR A 855 78.94 -21.94 87.38
C THR A 855 79.24 -20.44 87.41
N LEU A 856 79.32 -19.79 86.24
CA LEU A 856 79.45 -18.32 86.10
C LEU A 856 78.33 -17.58 86.84
N ALA A 857 77.08 -18.03 86.72
CA ALA A 857 75.91 -17.49 87.42
C ALA A 857 75.92 -17.69 88.96
N LYS A 858 76.98 -18.28 89.51
CA LYS A 858 77.18 -18.53 90.94
C LYS A 858 78.48 -17.90 91.44
N GLU A 859 79.58 -18.04 90.71
CA GLU A 859 80.89 -17.49 91.06
C GLU A 859 80.89 -15.95 91.03
N GLU A 860 80.29 -15.33 90.00
CA GLU A 860 80.13 -13.86 89.91
C GLU A 860 79.14 -13.28 90.94
N MET A 861 78.33 -14.10 91.63
CA MET A 861 77.41 -13.61 92.67
C MET A 861 78.14 -13.28 93.97
N ASP A 862 79.14 -14.09 94.34
CA ASP A 862 79.88 -13.95 95.60
C ASP A 862 80.89 -12.78 95.54
N ASP A 863 81.37 -12.40 94.35
CA ASP A 863 82.25 -11.24 94.10
C ASP A 863 81.49 -9.92 93.84
N GLY A 864 80.15 -9.91 93.94
CA GLY A 864 79.32 -8.71 93.81
C GLY A 864 79.14 -8.18 92.38
N GLY A 865 79.47 -8.98 91.35
CA GLY A 865 79.37 -8.61 89.93
C GLY A 865 77.93 -8.64 89.40
N ASN A 866 77.60 -7.68 88.52
CA ASN A 866 76.29 -7.67 87.82
C ASN A 866 76.13 -8.87 86.85
N LEU A 867 77.24 -9.47 86.39
CA LEU A 867 77.23 -10.51 85.36
C LEU A 867 76.50 -11.78 85.83
N GLY A 868 76.69 -12.20 87.09
CA GLY A 868 76.01 -13.37 87.65
C GLY A 868 74.48 -13.26 87.56
N CYS A 869 73.93 -12.07 87.83
CA CYS A 869 72.51 -11.80 87.67
C CYS A 869 72.06 -11.82 86.19
N TRP A 870 72.87 -11.27 85.27
CA TRP A 870 72.58 -11.28 83.84
C TRP A 870 72.55 -12.70 83.26
N VAL A 871 73.48 -13.58 83.68
CA VAL A 871 73.49 -14.99 83.24
C VAL A 871 72.28 -15.76 83.78
N GLN A 872 71.86 -15.52 85.03
CA GLN A 872 70.61 -16.10 85.53
C GLN A 872 69.37 -15.61 84.78
N GLN A 873 69.34 -14.32 84.37
CA GLN A 873 68.23 -13.78 83.59
C GLN A 873 68.21 -14.36 82.17
N TYR A 874 69.37 -14.45 81.51
CA TYR A 874 69.51 -15.12 80.21
C TYR A 874 68.98 -16.56 80.23
N LEU A 875 69.30 -17.34 81.27
CA LEU A 875 68.82 -18.72 81.42
C LEU A 875 67.31 -18.82 81.66
N LYS A 876 66.65 -17.78 82.19
CA LYS A 876 65.18 -17.69 82.26
C LYS A 876 64.58 -17.32 80.91
N ASP A 877 65.11 -16.27 80.27
CA ASP A 877 64.58 -15.73 79.02
C ASP A 877 64.69 -16.77 77.90
N TYR A 878 65.84 -17.46 77.79
CA TYR A 878 66.02 -18.60 76.88
C TYR A 878 64.99 -19.72 77.13
N LYS A 879 64.65 -20.00 78.40
CA LYS A 879 63.65 -21.03 78.74
C LYS A 879 62.26 -20.60 78.26
N VAL A 880 61.87 -19.34 78.45
CA VAL A 880 60.58 -18.80 78.00
C VAL A 880 60.45 -18.89 76.48
N PHE A 881 61.45 -18.39 75.75
CA PHE A 881 61.56 -18.52 74.29
C PHE A 881 61.49 -19.98 73.81
N SER A 882 62.25 -20.88 74.45
CA SER A 882 62.22 -22.31 74.12
C SER A 882 60.84 -22.94 74.34
N GLU A 883 60.08 -22.47 75.33
CA GLU A 883 58.71 -22.95 75.56
C GLU A 883 57.70 -22.33 74.59
N GLN A 884 57.86 -21.07 74.17
CA GLN A 884 57.04 -20.46 73.11
C GLN A 884 57.30 -21.10 71.75
N LEU A 885 58.56 -21.28 71.33
CA LEU A 885 58.92 -21.91 70.06
C LEU A 885 58.37 -23.36 69.99
N ALA A 886 58.44 -24.12 71.09
CA ALA A 886 57.83 -25.45 71.18
C ALA A 886 56.28 -25.41 71.11
N LYS A 887 55.63 -24.38 71.68
CA LYS A 887 54.17 -24.17 71.55
C LYS A 887 53.78 -23.83 70.10
N VAL A 888 54.53 -22.95 69.43
CA VAL A 888 54.32 -22.60 68.01
C VAL A 888 54.37 -23.85 67.14
N ILE A 889 55.44 -24.66 67.26
CA ILE A 889 55.59 -25.92 66.51
C ILE A 889 54.40 -26.85 66.80
N LYS A 890 54.03 -27.07 68.07
CA LYS A 890 52.92 -27.95 68.45
C LYS A 890 51.56 -27.49 67.90
N LEU A 891 51.30 -26.19 67.83
CA LEU A 891 50.09 -25.64 67.22
C LEU A 891 50.12 -25.78 65.69
N ALA A 892 51.28 -25.57 65.08
CA ALA A 892 51.48 -25.64 63.64
C ALA A 892 51.49 -27.07 63.09
N SER A 893 51.84 -28.09 63.87
CA SER A 893 51.73 -29.51 63.47
C SER A 893 50.28 -30.03 63.37
N ASN A 894 49.27 -29.21 63.72
CA ASN A 894 47.87 -29.64 63.80
C ASN A 894 47.19 -29.58 62.42
N GLU A 895 46.59 -30.69 61.97
CA GLU A 895 46.09 -30.83 60.58
C GLU A 895 44.94 -29.89 60.20
N SER A 896 44.24 -29.28 61.17
CA SER A 896 43.13 -28.36 60.92
C SER A 896 43.41 -26.93 61.37
N LEU A 897 44.11 -26.17 60.52
CA LEU A 897 44.18 -24.72 60.63
C LEU A 897 42.78 -24.13 60.38
N LYS A 898 42.14 -23.67 61.47
CA LYS A 898 40.97 -22.79 61.44
C LYS A 898 41.43 -21.35 61.64
N ASP A 899 40.67 -20.37 61.19
CA ASP A 899 41.07 -18.94 61.18
C ASP A 899 41.51 -18.39 62.56
N GLN A 900 40.95 -18.92 63.65
CA GLN A 900 41.35 -18.58 65.03
C GLN A 900 42.68 -19.22 65.46
N LEU A 901 43.07 -20.35 64.88
CA LEU A 901 44.35 -21.01 65.14
C LEU A 901 45.49 -20.34 64.36
N SER A 902 45.26 -19.91 63.11
CA SER A 902 46.26 -19.17 62.34
C SER A 902 46.62 -17.84 62.99
N ALA A 903 45.63 -17.03 63.41
CA ALA A 903 45.89 -15.76 64.11
C ALA A 903 46.71 -15.94 65.41
N ASN A 904 46.44 -17.02 66.16
CA ASN A 904 47.20 -17.35 67.37
C ASN A 904 48.64 -17.80 67.05
N ILE A 905 48.85 -18.54 65.95
CA ILE A 905 50.19 -18.95 65.49
C ILE A 905 50.99 -17.73 65.00
N GLU A 906 50.37 -16.83 64.24
CA GLU A 906 51.00 -15.58 63.77
C GLU A 906 51.44 -14.70 64.95
N THR A 907 50.59 -14.56 65.96
CA THR A 907 50.90 -13.77 67.17
C THR A 907 52.08 -14.37 67.95
N LEU A 908 52.03 -15.68 68.23
CA LEU A 908 53.11 -16.37 68.94
C LEU A 908 54.42 -16.44 68.13
N LEU A 909 54.35 -16.48 66.80
CA LEU A 909 55.53 -16.44 65.94
C LEU A 909 56.20 -15.06 65.99
N ALA A 910 55.42 -13.98 66.03
CA ALA A 910 55.94 -12.62 66.18
C ALA A 910 56.62 -12.40 67.55
N GLU A 911 56.02 -12.89 68.65
CA GLU A 911 56.67 -12.92 69.98
C GLU A 911 58.03 -13.64 69.92
N VAL A 912 58.03 -14.88 69.43
CA VAL A 912 59.24 -15.71 69.32
C VAL A 912 60.31 -15.03 68.46
N GLN A 913 59.92 -14.38 67.35
CA GLN A 913 60.84 -13.68 66.46
C GLN A 913 61.50 -12.47 67.14
N GLN A 914 60.78 -11.74 68.00
CA GLN A 914 61.32 -10.63 68.78
C GLN A 914 62.36 -11.11 69.82
N ASP A 915 62.14 -12.27 70.43
CA ASP A 915 63.04 -12.83 71.45
C ASP A 915 64.35 -13.40 70.88
N VAL A 916 64.38 -13.88 69.63
CA VAL A 916 65.60 -14.44 68.99
C VAL A 916 66.78 -13.47 69.08
N GLU A 917 66.58 -12.22 68.68
CA GLU A 917 67.66 -11.23 68.62
C GLU A 917 68.12 -10.82 70.03
N SER A 918 67.20 -10.69 70.98
CA SER A 918 67.56 -10.41 72.39
C SER A 918 68.38 -11.55 73.00
N ILE A 919 68.02 -12.81 72.73
CA ILE A 919 68.74 -13.99 73.23
C ILE A 919 70.13 -14.09 72.60
N PHE A 920 70.27 -13.88 71.29
CA PHE A 920 71.58 -13.91 70.64
C PHE A 920 72.50 -12.79 71.12
N THR A 921 71.96 -11.56 71.23
CA THR A 921 72.71 -10.38 71.67
C THR A 921 73.17 -10.51 73.12
N ARG A 922 72.29 -10.94 74.04
CA ARG A 922 72.64 -11.15 75.46
C ARG A 922 73.70 -12.24 75.66
N LEU A 923 73.70 -13.30 74.85
CA LEU A 923 74.74 -14.32 74.91
C LEU A 923 76.11 -13.76 74.49
N ILE A 924 76.13 -12.88 73.49
CA ILE A 924 77.33 -12.13 73.08
C ILE A 924 77.75 -11.14 74.16
N ASP A 925 76.82 -10.44 74.81
CA ASP A 925 77.13 -9.48 75.88
C ASP A 925 77.68 -10.15 77.14
N ILE A 926 77.23 -11.37 77.46
CA ILE A 926 77.83 -12.22 78.51
C ILE A 926 79.27 -12.64 78.14
N ALA A 927 79.59 -12.80 76.86
CA ALA A 927 80.93 -13.19 76.40
C ALA A 927 81.93 -12.01 76.32
N LYS A 928 81.47 -10.75 76.21
CA LYS A 928 82.35 -9.58 76.03
C LYS A 928 83.34 -9.32 77.18
N PRO A 929 83.00 -9.45 78.48
CA PRO A 929 83.94 -9.19 79.57
C PRO A 929 85.12 -10.17 79.64
N LEU A 930 84.89 -11.42 79.22
CA LEU A 930 85.85 -12.54 79.36
C LEU A 930 87.09 -12.42 78.44
N ALA A 931 87.19 -11.37 77.61
CA ALA A 931 88.21 -11.26 76.57
C ALA A 931 89.45 -10.40 76.94
N VAL A 932 89.46 -9.65 78.06
CA VAL A 932 90.49 -8.60 78.30
C VAL A 932 91.04 -8.54 79.74
N THR A 933 91.42 -9.68 80.33
CA THR A 933 92.46 -9.84 81.38
C THR A 933 92.59 -11.34 81.68
N THR A 934 93.75 -11.96 81.96
CA THR A 934 95.11 -11.46 82.23
C THR A 934 96.16 -12.17 81.36
N ALA A 935 97.37 -11.61 81.31
CA ALA A 935 98.58 -12.32 80.85
C ALA A 935 99.52 -12.62 82.02
N ASN A 936 100.38 -13.63 81.83
CA ASN A 936 101.54 -14.08 82.63
C ASN A 936 101.33 -15.22 83.66
N ASN A 937 102.25 -16.20 83.56
CA ASN A 937 102.64 -17.27 84.49
C ASN A 937 101.65 -18.44 84.73
N GLU A 938 102.05 -19.72 84.73
CA GLU A 938 103.27 -20.42 84.23
C GLU A 938 102.99 -21.95 84.23
N LYS A 939 103.59 -22.75 83.29
CA LYS A 939 103.84 -24.23 83.30
C LYS A 939 102.64 -25.17 83.62
N ASP A 940 102.29 -26.25 82.89
CA ASP A 940 102.94 -27.19 81.96
C ASP A 940 101.91 -27.62 80.87
N LYS A 941 102.20 -28.13 79.66
CA LYS A 941 102.87 -29.38 79.21
C LYS A 941 102.18 -30.68 79.69
N THR A 942 101.87 -31.69 78.84
CA THR A 942 102.23 -31.93 77.42
C THR A 942 101.18 -32.82 76.69
N ASP A 943 101.34 -32.93 75.35
CA ASP A 943 100.82 -33.97 74.42
C ASP A 943 99.28 -34.01 74.16
N LYS A 944 98.71 -33.82 72.95
CA LYS A 944 99.00 -34.28 71.55
C LYS A 944 99.02 -35.81 71.40
N PRO A 945 98.52 -36.41 70.27
CA PRO A 945 98.56 -35.95 68.86
C PRO A 945 97.14 -35.63 68.29
N THR A 946 96.83 -35.14 67.07
CA THR A 946 97.32 -35.35 65.66
C THR A 946 97.16 -36.81 65.18
N THR A 947 96.82 -37.19 63.95
CA THR A 947 96.36 -36.53 62.69
C THR A 947 95.66 -37.63 61.82
N ASP A 948 95.28 -37.55 60.52
CA ASP A 948 95.38 -36.60 59.38
C ASP A 948 94.24 -36.89 58.35
N ASP A 949 94.40 -36.44 57.09
CA ASP A 949 93.92 -37.05 55.81
C ASP A 949 92.45 -36.86 55.34
N LEU A 950 92.17 -36.20 54.19
CA LEU A 950 92.21 -36.61 52.74
C LEU A 950 90.87 -37.24 52.24
N ALA A 951 90.49 -37.27 50.94
CA ALA A 951 90.62 -36.39 49.77
C ALA A 951 89.88 -37.04 48.55
N ALA A 952 89.64 -36.29 47.46
CA ALA A 952 88.94 -36.71 46.21
C ALA A 952 87.45 -37.14 46.42
N GLY A 953 86.55 -37.18 45.43
CA GLY A 953 86.51 -36.88 43.99
C GLY A 953 85.15 -37.42 43.45
N GLN A 954 84.54 -37.04 42.32
CA GLN A 954 84.92 -36.21 41.19
C GLN A 954 83.62 -35.76 40.46
N GLU A 955 83.53 -34.47 40.07
CA GLU A 955 83.27 -33.95 38.70
C GLU A 955 82.51 -34.86 37.68
N LEU A 956 81.48 -34.43 36.94
CA LEU A 956 81.45 -33.36 35.90
C LEU A 956 80.00 -32.95 35.48
N ASP A 957 79.80 -31.68 35.04
CA ASP A 957 79.10 -31.14 33.83
C ASP A 957 77.81 -31.80 33.22
N ILE A 958 76.91 -31.21 32.40
CA ILE A 958 76.55 -29.87 31.82
C ILE A 958 75.15 -30.05 31.13
N SER A 959 74.29 -29.08 30.75
CA SER A 959 73.81 -27.76 31.26
C SER A 959 72.64 -27.29 30.33
N THR A 960 71.96 -26.16 30.63
CA THR A 960 70.94 -25.45 29.79
C THR A 960 69.59 -26.16 29.49
N SER A 961 68.43 -25.51 29.27
CA SER A 961 68.07 -24.06 29.28
C SER A 961 66.60 -23.77 29.64
N THR A 962 66.40 -22.55 30.16
CA THR A 962 65.27 -21.58 30.02
C THR A 962 64.40 -21.66 28.74
N SER A 963 63.19 -21.05 28.62
CA SER A 963 62.27 -20.34 29.57
C SER A 963 60.89 -20.08 28.89
N ALA A 964 60.04 -19.20 29.45
CA ALA A 964 58.63 -18.97 29.06
C ALA A 964 58.34 -17.71 28.21
N SER A 965 57.12 -17.68 27.66
CA SER A 965 56.26 -16.50 27.38
C SER A 965 56.53 -15.49 26.23
N ALA A 966 55.53 -15.44 25.34
CA ALA A 966 54.81 -14.24 24.86
C ALA A 966 55.28 -13.38 23.66
N ASN A 967 54.26 -12.77 23.02
CA ASN A 967 54.22 -11.57 22.16
C ASN A 967 54.67 -11.59 20.67
N LYS A 968 53.64 -11.44 19.80
CA LYS A 968 53.43 -10.40 18.75
C LYS A 968 54.38 -10.19 17.53
N ASP A 969 53.68 -10.15 16.39
CA ASP A 969 53.80 -9.21 15.24
C ASP A 969 54.87 -9.39 14.12
N VAL A 970 54.48 -8.86 12.94
CA VAL A 970 55.22 -8.55 11.69
C VAL A 970 55.41 -9.66 10.63
N GLN A 971 55.33 -9.23 9.37
CA GLN A 971 55.32 -9.98 8.10
C GLN A 971 56.75 -10.29 7.59
N ASN A 972 56.95 -11.37 6.80
CA ASN A 972 57.00 -11.26 5.32
C ASN A 972 57.26 -12.59 4.55
N HIS A 973 57.17 -12.53 3.22
CA HIS A 973 57.22 -13.65 2.27
C HIS A 973 58.57 -14.40 2.14
N ALA A 974 58.48 -15.70 1.88
CA ALA A 974 59.32 -16.41 0.89
C ALA A 974 58.60 -17.68 0.38
N GLU A 975 58.40 -17.82 -0.93
CA GLU A 975 57.69 -18.96 -1.52
C GLU A 975 58.58 -20.20 -1.68
N LYS A 976 58.02 -21.41 -1.46
CA LYS A 976 58.60 -22.68 -1.92
C LYS A 976 57.50 -23.65 -2.36
N ILE A 977 57.37 -23.85 -3.67
CA ILE A 977 56.42 -24.79 -4.28
C ILE A 977 56.83 -26.24 -3.94
N PRO A 978 55.97 -27.07 -3.30
CA PRO A 978 56.31 -28.44 -2.93
C PRO A 978 56.31 -29.40 -4.14
N ARG A 979 57.10 -30.48 -4.03
CA ARG A 979 57.18 -31.56 -5.04
C ARG A 979 56.96 -32.92 -4.38
N ASP A 980 56.47 -33.90 -5.15
CA ASP A 980 56.11 -35.21 -4.64
C ASP A 980 57.38 -36.08 -4.36
N PRO A 981 57.56 -36.60 -3.13
CA PRO A 981 58.79 -37.29 -2.73
C PRO A 981 58.93 -38.72 -3.28
N LYS A 982 57.96 -39.25 -4.04
CA LYS A 982 58.05 -40.56 -4.71
C LYS A 982 58.06 -40.48 -6.23
N THR A 983 57.73 -39.35 -6.84
CA THR A 983 57.65 -39.20 -8.31
C THR A 983 58.35 -37.97 -8.89
N GLY A 984 58.83 -37.03 -8.07
CA GLY A 984 59.69 -35.92 -8.47
C GLY A 984 59.06 -34.84 -9.38
N LYS A 985 57.87 -35.09 -9.94
CA LYS A 985 57.11 -34.11 -10.71
C LYS A 985 56.60 -32.99 -9.79
N VAL A 986 56.45 -31.79 -10.36
CA VAL A 986 55.85 -30.65 -9.66
C VAL A 986 54.42 -31.02 -9.27
N VAL A 987 54.08 -30.86 -8.00
CA VAL A 987 52.70 -31.00 -7.56
C VAL A 987 51.94 -29.78 -8.07
N GLN A 988 51.19 -29.96 -9.14
CA GLN A 988 50.18 -28.99 -9.56
C GLN A 988 49.24 -28.80 -8.38
N GLU A 989 49.14 -27.58 -7.85
CA GLU A 989 48.29 -27.27 -6.70
C GLU A 989 46.82 -27.55 -7.08
N ARG A 990 46.33 -28.72 -6.64
CA ARG A 990 44.94 -29.10 -6.81
C ARG A 990 44.12 -28.20 -5.89
N ASN A 991 43.55 -27.15 -6.48
CA ASN A 991 42.68 -26.17 -5.83
C ASN A 991 41.86 -26.85 -4.71
N SER A 992 42.14 -26.46 -3.47
CA SER A 992 41.61 -27.14 -2.27
C SER A 992 40.08 -27.12 -2.21
N TYR A 993 39.46 -26.09 -2.80
CA TYR A 993 38.02 -26.02 -3.01
C TYR A 993 37.52 -27.04 -4.04
N ALA A 994 38.21 -27.20 -5.18
CA ALA A 994 37.86 -28.24 -6.15
C ALA A 994 38.03 -29.66 -5.57
N VAL A 995 39.06 -29.88 -4.72
CA VAL A 995 39.26 -31.15 -4.01
C VAL A 995 38.19 -31.39 -2.94
N SER A 996 37.72 -30.35 -2.24
CA SER A 996 36.63 -30.50 -1.26
C SER A 996 35.28 -30.76 -1.94
N VAL A 997 34.99 -30.09 -3.06
CA VAL A 997 33.82 -30.38 -3.91
C VAL A 997 33.87 -31.81 -4.43
N TRP A 998 35.00 -32.26 -5.01
CA TRP A 998 35.14 -33.65 -5.48
C TRP A 998 34.97 -34.66 -4.34
N ARG A 999 35.53 -34.40 -3.16
CA ARG A 999 35.34 -35.24 -1.98
C ARG A 999 33.87 -35.30 -1.56
N ARG A 1000 33.14 -34.18 -1.57
CA ARG A 1000 31.72 -34.13 -1.21
C ARG A 1000 30.84 -34.86 -2.24
N VAL A 1001 31.08 -34.66 -3.53
CA VAL A 1001 30.41 -35.42 -4.61
C VAL A 1001 30.68 -36.91 -4.46
N LYS A 1002 31.91 -37.33 -4.15
CA LYS A 1002 32.22 -38.73 -3.86
C LYS A 1002 31.45 -39.25 -2.64
N MET A 1003 31.38 -38.51 -1.53
CA MET A 1003 30.62 -38.93 -0.34
C MET A 1003 29.11 -39.05 -0.62
N LYS A 1004 28.56 -38.21 -1.52
CA LYS A 1004 27.18 -38.36 -2.03
C LYS A 1004 26.99 -39.67 -2.81
N LEU A 1005 27.88 -39.97 -3.76
CA LEU A 1005 27.81 -41.18 -4.59
C LEU A 1005 28.12 -42.48 -3.81
N ASP A 1006 29.00 -42.41 -2.82
CA ASP A 1006 29.32 -43.54 -1.93
C ASP A 1006 28.22 -43.79 -0.87
N GLY A 1007 27.23 -42.90 -0.73
CA GLY A 1007 26.13 -43.00 0.23
C GLY A 1007 26.52 -42.70 1.67
N ARG A 1008 27.48 -41.80 1.89
CA ARG A 1008 28.14 -41.52 3.20
C ARG A 1008 28.11 -40.05 3.64
N GLU A 1009 27.30 -39.19 3.02
CA GLU A 1009 27.36 -37.74 3.30
C GLU A 1009 26.94 -37.36 4.74
N LEU A 1010 25.91 -38.01 5.29
CA LEU A 1010 25.39 -37.71 6.63
C LEU A 1010 26.25 -38.34 7.75
N ASP A 1011 26.86 -39.48 7.48
CA ASP A 1011 27.73 -40.21 8.40
C ASP A 1011 28.88 -40.84 7.60
N PRO A 1012 30.13 -40.35 7.73
CA PRO A 1012 31.28 -40.89 7.03
C PRO A 1012 31.52 -42.39 7.28
N SER A 1013 31.10 -42.91 8.44
CA SER A 1013 31.28 -44.31 8.82
C SER A 1013 30.23 -45.25 8.20
N LYS A 1014 28.99 -44.77 8.02
CA LYS A 1014 27.83 -45.57 7.62
C LYS A 1014 27.43 -45.31 6.16
N LYS A 1015 27.42 -46.37 5.34
CA LYS A 1015 26.84 -46.33 3.99
C LYS A 1015 25.33 -46.54 4.05
N MET A 1016 24.56 -45.61 3.50
CA MET A 1016 23.11 -45.69 3.33
C MET A 1016 22.74 -46.49 2.08
N SER A 1017 21.50 -46.99 2.01
CA SER A 1017 20.94 -47.49 0.74
C SER A 1017 20.48 -46.32 -0.14
N VAL A 1018 20.30 -46.58 -1.43
CA VAL A 1018 19.74 -45.58 -2.38
C VAL A 1018 18.34 -45.15 -1.93
N THR A 1019 17.52 -46.08 -1.44
CA THR A 1019 16.17 -45.80 -0.93
C THR A 1019 16.21 -44.85 0.27
N ASP A 1020 17.05 -45.14 1.27
CA ASP A 1020 17.17 -44.27 2.47
C ASP A 1020 17.67 -42.87 2.09
N GLN A 1021 18.63 -42.80 1.15
CA GLN A 1021 19.22 -41.54 0.72
C GLN A 1021 18.22 -40.68 -0.07
N VAL A 1022 17.40 -41.30 -0.95
CA VAL A 1022 16.32 -40.61 -1.67
C VAL A 1022 15.23 -40.16 -0.69
N SER A 1023 14.79 -41.01 0.24
CA SER A 1023 13.80 -40.64 1.26
C SER A 1023 14.28 -39.51 2.16
N TYR A 1024 15.57 -39.50 2.56
CA TYR A 1024 16.15 -38.39 3.31
C TYR A 1024 16.10 -37.07 2.51
N ILE A 1025 16.58 -37.08 1.26
CA ILE A 1025 16.63 -35.88 0.41
C ILE A 1025 15.23 -35.31 0.16
N ILE A 1026 14.23 -36.16 -0.10
CA ILE A 1026 12.83 -35.72 -0.28
C ILE A 1026 12.30 -35.08 1.02
N ASN A 1027 12.56 -35.69 2.18
CA ASN A 1027 12.12 -35.14 3.47
C ASN A 1027 12.80 -33.81 3.80
N GLU A 1028 14.10 -33.64 3.51
CA GLU A 1028 14.84 -32.40 3.77
C GLU A 1028 14.43 -31.27 2.80
N ALA A 1029 14.16 -31.59 1.53
CA ALA A 1029 13.70 -30.64 0.52
C ALA A 1029 12.21 -30.24 0.66
N SER A 1030 11.41 -31.03 1.38
CA SER A 1030 9.98 -30.75 1.64
C SER A 1030 9.66 -30.34 3.09
N ASP A 1031 10.65 -30.24 3.99
CA ASP A 1031 10.42 -29.65 5.31
C ASP A 1031 10.09 -28.16 5.15
N ILE A 1032 8.85 -27.81 5.49
CA ILE A 1032 8.32 -26.44 5.52
C ILE A 1032 9.25 -25.50 6.30
N LYS A 1033 9.98 -25.98 7.31
CA LYS A 1033 10.97 -25.16 8.06
C LYS A 1033 12.17 -24.74 7.23
N ASN A 1034 12.62 -25.59 6.30
CA ASN A 1034 13.73 -25.28 5.40
C ASN A 1034 13.24 -24.33 4.29
N LEU A 1035 12.08 -24.65 3.69
CA LEU A 1035 11.44 -23.82 2.67
C LEU A 1035 11.12 -22.40 3.17
N ALA A 1036 10.68 -22.25 4.43
CA ALA A 1036 10.41 -20.95 5.06
C ALA A 1036 11.67 -20.19 5.52
N GLN A 1037 12.87 -20.75 5.37
CA GLN A 1037 14.16 -20.08 5.59
C GLN A 1037 14.87 -19.70 4.29
N MET A 1038 14.28 -20.01 3.13
CA MET A 1038 14.82 -19.61 1.83
C MET A 1038 14.68 -18.10 1.61
N TYR A 1039 15.56 -17.54 0.79
CA TYR A 1039 15.46 -16.15 0.33
C TYR A 1039 14.14 -15.94 -0.43
N GLU A 1040 13.51 -14.77 -0.24
CA GLU A 1040 12.18 -14.45 -0.79
C GLU A 1040 12.09 -14.60 -2.32
N GLY A 1041 13.15 -14.22 -3.06
CA GLY A 1041 13.24 -14.41 -4.51
C GLY A 1041 13.42 -15.86 -4.97
N TRP A 1042 13.40 -16.84 -4.06
CA TRP A 1042 13.32 -18.27 -4.37
C TRP A 1042 11.88 -18.81 -4.39
N THR A 1043 10.90 -17.97 -3.98
CA THR A 1043 9.45 -18.23 -4.08
C THR A 1043 9.02 -19.63 -3.63
N SER A 1044 9.47 -20.07 -2.45
CA SER A 1044 9.30 -21.43 -1.91
C SER A 1044 7.85 -21.85 -1.56
N TRP A 1045 6.86 -21.09 -2.01
CA TRP A 1045 5.43 -21.23 -1.76
C TRP A 1045 4.59 -21.35 -3.05
N VAL A 1046 5.24 -21.49 -4.23
CA VAL A 1046 4.63 -21.63 -5.56
C VAL A 1046 5.17 -22.85 -6.28
#